data_AF-A0A081XYX4-F1
#
_entry.id   AF-A0A081XYX4-F1
#
_cell.length_a   1.000
_cell.length_b   1.000
_cell.length_c   1.000
_cell.angle_alpha   90.00
_cell.angle_beta   90.00
_cell.angle_gamma   90.00
#
_symmetry.space_group_name_H-M   'P 1'
#
loop_
_entity.id
_entity.type
_entity.pdbx_description
1 polymer ?
#
loop_
_entity_poly.entity_id
_entity_poly.type
_entity_poly.pdbx_seq_one_letter_code
_entity_poly.pdbx_strand_id
1 'polypeptide(L)'
;MAALLARHRAPGIDLPVLKACGLFFFHRARGHGRGTRTSARDAAASGQLLAAVQVSSPAELPPFFTDMYRRVGIDPHDLFSAETGFTTDPLVWRDLGLEVMRSAPQSMEVPHRTLVADLFRLSRLAATPDHPHYRELVPVLGIQLCLLRSATQDVRVAAEAFEVCGTALDLLPEDSPDRPLFLRNHGREAIVLAEQRDDVDAARTAVERCREVVGLPDAADGDHVNLGGALAEFARLTDDEQSYQEALRTFWQLAHSPSELRMTAVENLRSLLGRLLKDTRHTATVSDFCRAVLPEPGEDTSADGPVLYAMWHLTSVDGLNRRDPRDLASMVDLGRRLVAVAVDDESRRAAALAAASSLHQHAQLTHSAAEAREAVALAQTGLDITERVDPSQAFAFRHALAAANGVLYEVTGDPETQREAVHQGQLALDGLDTADEVQRATALATHAGLLHRYAARMADRSRLRQALALQREASEVPDLHSTLRVTLLCGLAGMLTDLHVLERPESQENLHQAVAAAEEALSIAEPHGGAAQFALHELMHAKRLLGTATNDAGVLRSVVALADEVLADDETNVVKGVAQTAELERARALGSLARIENGAEHRRAAFAGLARVVDSAEIRPWVRMQAAVAQLQLSDRADPESLDRVAKAVDLLHLNVTSGVLWDDRAHVVRTFAALPEEIVLTGLGAHEPVRTLALLERSRNLLFQDLGTGFLLGPEHAGFKAEIEALADRLRALDAKDRAAPGGQDERRELNREIVRERAELMEEWNLLKGLLPREEPVDPAVLASGGPVVEVVSTSEGGYAFLLTGDRAEPVRVLPLPGLDAATAHDRVLTFLTAREYATEGRFPSRVRLRAQGEVRDTLAWLWDVAARPVVEALGLTSTPRGTWPRMWWCPVGFLGHLPWHAAQSADGEGVLDRVISSYTTSLRSLHFARSIPDPADGERALIVAQPEVPSAEPLRGVEREVSAVRRYVPRSTLLEKADATKDNVLKALQSHSIVHLACHAESDVHSPGRSRLLLVDHEESPLTLADLAGLRLAERQLAVLSACSTFQITPALADEALHVTAAFQQAGFRHVVGAMWPVGDDVATAVSDMFYDRLTGSAAHEPQTDLAAPALHDAVSSLRRQYRAAPTKWASFVHLGA
;
A
#
# COMPACT_ATOMS: atom_id res chain seq x y z
N MET A 1 59.92 -15.71 42.80
CA MET A 1 59.02 -16.30 43.82
C MET A 1 58.55 -15.26 44.83
N ALA A 2 59.45 -14.54 45.51
CA ALA A 2 59.07 -13.44 46.41
C ALA A 2 58.32 -12.28 45.73
N ALA A 3 58.61 -11.90 44.47
CA ALA A 3 57.80 -10.93 43.71
C ALA A 3 56.42 -11.47 43.26
N LEU A 4 56.31 -12.80 43.12
CA LEU A 4 55.07 -13.51 42.77
C LEU A 4 54.12 -13.61 43.99
N LEU A 5 54.66 -13.46 45.20
CA LEU A 5 53.92 -13.44 46.46
C LEU A 5 53.79 -12.03 47.07
N ALA A 6 54.70 -11.09 46.74
CA ALA A 6 54.66 -9.72 47.27
C ALA A 6 53.77 -8.74 46.48
N ARG A 7 53.35 -9.09 45.24
CA ARG A 7 52.41 -8.28 44.43
C ARG A 7 51.05 -8.93 44.19
N HIS A 8 50.80 -10.14 44.67
CA HIS A 8 49.59 -10.88 44.34
C HIS A 8 48.93 -11.53 45.56
N ARG A 9 48.10 -10.75 46.24
CA ARG A 9 46.70 -11.17 46.38
C ARG A 9 46.15 -11.20 44.95
N ALA A 10 46.51 -12.18 44.15
CA ALA A 10 45.79 -12.43 42.91
C ALA A 10 44.36 -12.79 43.35
N PRO A 11 43.32 -12.18 42.77
CA PRO A 11 41.97 -12.68 42.99
C PRO A 11 41.95 -14.13 42.49
N GLY A 12 41.88 -15.11 43.39
CA GLY A 12 41.79 -16.52 43.00
C GLY A 12 42.29 -17.57 43.99
N ILE A 13 43.29 -17.28 44.83
CA ILE A 13 43.83 -18.31 45.75
C ILE A 13 42.94 -18.43 46.99
N ASP A 14 42.14 -19.49 47.06
CA ASP A 14 41.21 -19.78 48.15
C ASP A 14 41.95 -20.39 49.37
N LEU A 15 42.18 -19.56 50.38
CA LEU A 15 42.82 -19.94 51.65
C LEU A 15 42.05 -21.04 52.43
N PRO A 16 40.70 -21.00 52.55
CA PRO A 16 39.91 -22.12 53.05
C PRO A 16 40.21 -23.45 52.34
N VAL A 17 40.40 -23.42 51.03
CA VAL A 17 40.69 -24.63 50.24
C VAL A 17 42.08 -25.17 50.54
N LEU A 18 43.12 -24.32 50.61
CA LEU A 18 44.46 -24.75 51.02
C LEU A 18 44.45 -25.40 52.41
N LYS A 19 43.66 -24.86 53.35
CA LYS A 19 43.45 -25.45 54.68
C LYS A 19 42.81 -26.84 54.61
N ALA A 20 41.79 -27.03 53.78
CA ALA A 20 41.12 -28.32 53.59
C ALA A 20 42.06 -29.37 53.00
N CYS A 21 42.86 -29.00 51.99
CA CYS A 21 43.89 -29.86 51.40
C CYS A 21 44.96 -30.27 52.44
N GLY A 22 45.36 -29.33 53.31
CA GLY A 22 46.30 -29.62 54.39
C GLY A 22 45.77 -30.61 55.43
N LEU A 23 44.48 -30.53 55.78
CA LEU A 23 43.81 -31.51 56.64
C LEU A 23 43.68 -32.88 55.95
N PHE A 24 43.40 -32.91 54.66
CA PHE A 24 43.31 -34.17 53.91
C PHE A 24 44.61 -34.98 53.99
N PHE A 25 45.76 -34.35 53.68
CA PHE A 25 47.06 -35.04 53.75
C PHE A 25 47.45 -35.43 55.17
N PHE A 26 47.00 -34.66 56.19
CA PHE A 26 47.20 -35.03 57.58
C PHE A 26 46.57 -36.40 57.86
N HIS A 27 45.35 -36.61 57.36
CA HIS A 27 44.62 -37.86 57.51
C HIS A 27 45.23 -38.98 56.66
N ARG A 28 45.65 -38.71 55.42
CA ARG A 28 46.28 -39.71 54.53
C ARG A 28 47.63 -40.19 55.07
N ALA A 29 48.46 -39.28 55.57
CA ALA A 29 49.73 -39.60 56.22
C ALA A 29 49.58 -40.56 57.41
N ARG A 30 48.46 -40.45 58.14
CA ARG A 30 48.11 -41.34 59.26
C ARG A 30 47.59 -42.71 58.81
N GLY A 31 47.04 -42.81 57.59
CA GLY A 31 46.56 -44.05 57.00
C GLY A 31 47.68 -44.90 56.39
N HIS A 32 48.77 -44.28 55.92
CA HIS A 32 49.96 -45.00 55.48
C HIS A 32 50.76 -45.54 56.68
N GLY A 33 51.32 -46.76 56.56
CA GLY A 33 52.16 -47.36 57.60
C GLY A 33 53.30 -46.43 58.01
N ARG A 34 53.48 -46.24 59.33
CA ARG A 34 54.49 -45.34 59.90
C ARG A 34 55.89 -45.68 59.38
N GLY A 35 56.61 -44.67 58.86
CA GLY A 35 58.00 -44.79 58.42
C GLY A 35 58.21 -45.04 56.92
N THR A 36 57.15 -45.07 56.12
CA THR A 36 57.26 -45.11 54.66
C THR A 36 57.60 -43.73 54.08
N ARG A 37 58.35 -43.69 52.97
CA ARG A 37 58.61 -42.44 52.22
C ARG A 37 57.31 -41.71 51.84
N THR A 38 56.24 -42.45 51.56
CA THR A 38 54.92 -41.92 51.23
C THR A 38 54.25 -41.24 52.43
N SER A 39 54.26 -41.87 53.61
CA SER A 39 53.75 -41.26 54.85
C SER A 39 54.51 -39.98 55.22
N ALA A 40 55.82 -39.96 55.00
CA ALA A 40 56.65 -38.77 55.23
C ALA A 40 56.30 -37.61 54.28
N ARG A 41 56.05 -37.93 53.00
CA ARG A 41 55.72 -36.96 51.96
C ARG A 41 54.31 -36.36 52.14
N ASP A 42 53.34 -37.17 52.57
CA ASP A 42 51.99 -36.69 52.89
C ASP A 42 51.98 -35.84 54.16
N ALA A 43 52.71 -36.27 55.19
CA ALA A 43 52.78 -35.50 56.42
C ALA A 43 53.51 -34.16 56.19
N ALA A 44 54.46 -34.15 55.25
CA ALA A 44 55.14 -32.95 54.80
C ALA A 44 54.20 -31.99 54.05
N ALA A 45 53.43 -32.52 53.10
CA ALA A 45 52.43 -31.76 52.36
C ALA A 45 51.37 -31.15 53.29
N SER A 46 50.89 -31.92 54.26
CA SER A 46 49.93 -31.47 55.29
C SER A 46 50.47 -30.31 56.13
N GLY A 47 51.71 -30.43 56.60
CA GLY A 47 52.35 -29.41 57.41
C GLY A 47 52.44 -28.07 56.68
N GLN A 48 52.79 -28.07 55.39
CA GLN A 48 52.93 -26.85 54.61
C GLN A 48 51.61 -26.16 54.26
N LEU A 49 50.59 -26.93 53.88
CA LEU A 49 49.28 -26.37 53.51
C LEU A 49 48.56 -25.78 54.72
N LEU A 50 48.75 -26.38 55.90
CA LEU A 50 48.26 -25.82 57.17
C LEU A 50 49.14 -24.65 57.65
N ALA A 51 50.46 -24.74 57.47
CA ALA A 51 51.38 -23.68 57.86
C ALA A 51 51.19 -22.41 57.03
N ALA A 52 50.97 -22.49 55.72
CA ALA A 52 50.69 -21.31 54.89
C ALA A 52 49.43 -20.53 55.32
N VAL A 53 48.50 -21.19 56.02
CA VAL A 53 47.28 -20.57 56.60
C VAL A 53 47.51 -20.05 58.02
N GLN A 54 48.55 -20.51 58.73
CA GLN A 54 48.78 -20.24 60.15
C GLN A 54 50.12 -19.55 60.50
N VAL A 55 51.08 -19.48 59.58
CA VAL A 55 52.48 -19.15 59.87
C VAL A 55 52.89 -17.89 59.10
N SER A 56 53.28 -16.86 59.85
CA SER A 56 53.75 -15.57 59.32
C SER A 56 55.20 -15.59 58.83
N SER A 57 55.97 -16.64 59.14
CA SER A 57 57.38 -16.78 58.80
C SER A 57 57.76 -18.25 58.51
N PRO A 58 58.16 -18.58 57.28
CA PRO A 58 58.46 -19.96 56.90
C PRO A 58 59.71 -20.58 57.52
N ALA A 59 60.50 -19.80 58.26
CA ALA A 59 61.65 -20.29 59.03
C ALA A 59 61.26 -20.98 60.34
N GLU A 60 60.01 -20.86 60.80
CA GLU A 60 59.54 -21.39 62.09
C GLU A 60 58.54 -22.55 61.88
N LEU A 61 59.06 -23.72 61.48
CA LEU A 61 58.25 -24.95 61.46
C LEU A 61 57.91 -25.37 62.91
N PRO A 62 56.64 -25.69 63.23
CA PRO A 62 56.28 -26.15 64.57
C PRO A 62 57.07 -27.42 64.97
N PRO A 63 57.50 -27.56 66.24
CA PRO A 63 58.39 -28.64 66.69
C PRO A 63 57.92 -30.06 66.34
N PHE A 64 56.60 -30.27 66.27
CA PHE A 64 55.99 -31.52 65.86
C PHE A 64 56.41 -31.95 64.44
N PHE A 65 56.44 -31.01 63.50
CA PHE A 65 56.82 -31.30 62.11
C PHE A 65 58.33 -31.53 62.03
N THR A 66 59.15 -30.70 62.68
CA THR A 66 60.61 -30.85 62.71
C THR A 66 61.05 -32.22 63.24
N ASP A 67 60.42 -32.73 64.30
CA ASP A 67 60.71 -34.05 64.86
C ASP A 67 60.31 -35.20 63.92
N MET A 68 59.21 -35.02 63.18
CA MET A 68 58.74 -36.01 62.22
C MET A 68 59.65 -36.15 61.00
N TYR A 69 60.12 -35.04 60.39
CA TYR A 69 61.06 -35.08 59.27
C TYR A 69 62.40 -35.72 59.65
N ARG A 70 62.90 -35.40 60.86
CA ARG A 70 64.15 -35.95 61.40
C ARG A 70 64.11 -37.48 61.54
N ARG A 71 62.94 -38.07 61.83
CA ARG A 71 62.75 -39.53 61.93
C ARG A 71 62.82 -40.27 60.60
N VAL A 72 62.65 -39.58 59.47
CA VAL A 72 62.71 -40.17 58.12
C VAL A 72 63.98 -39.79 57.37
N GLY A 73 64.91 -39.09 58.04
CA GLY A 73 66.23 -38.74 57.52
C GLY A 73 66.22 -37.63 56.46
N ILE A 74 65.22 -36.76 56.48
CA ILE A 74 65.07 -35.65 55.53
C ILE A 74 65.22 -34.34 56.31
N ASP A 75 66.11 -33.44 55.87
CA ASP A 75 66.12 -32.06 56.39
C ASP A 75 64.92 -31.33 55.79
N PRO A 76 63.97 -30.84 56.61
CA PRO A 76 62.88 -30.04 56.10
C PRO A 76 63.38 -28.78 55.39
N HIS A 77 64.56 -28.22 55.62
CA HIS A 77 65.00 -27.06 54.85
C HIS A 77 65.45 -27.42 53.41
N ASP A 78 65.77 -28.68 53.11
CA ASP A 78 66.21 -29.12 51.76
C ASP A 78 65.06 -29.27 50.76
N LEU A 79 63.83 -29.43 51.25
CA LEU A 79 62.62 -29.58 50.41
C LEU A 79 61.84 -28.27 50.25
N PHE A 80 62.37 -27.14 50.74
CA PHE A 80 61.62 -25.90 50.93
C PHE A 80 62.38 -24.71 50.38
N SER A 81 61.65 -23.74 49.83
CA SER A 81 62.25 -22.46 49.46
C SER A 81 62.41 -21.58 50.69
N ALA A 82 63.64 -21.15 50.99
CA ALA A 82 63.92 -20.19 52.06
C ALA A 82 63.24 -18.83 51.82
N GLU A 83 62.89 -18.49 50.57
CA GLU A 83 62.19 -17.25 50.24
C GLU A 83 60.68 -17.31 50.47
N THR A 84 60.04 -18.48 50.27
CA THR A 84 58.57 -18.56 50.22
C THR A 84 57.94 -19.51 51.21
N GLY A 85 58.71 -20.45 51.78
CA GLY A 85 58.21 -21.44 52.73
C GLY A 85 57.42 -22.59 52.16
N PHE A 86 57.15 -22.57 50.87
CA PHE A 86 56.48 -23.64 50.15
C PHE A 86 57.49 -24.70 49.71
N THR A 87 57.01 -25.93 49.53
CA THR A 87 57.81 -27.06 49.04
C THR A 87 58.32 -26.76 47.64
N THR A 88 59.61 -26.97 47.45
CA THR A 88 60.26 -27.00 46.13
C THR A 88 60.16 -28.36 45.47
N ASP A 89 59.60 -29.38 46.16
CA ASP A 89 59.27 -30.67 45.53
C ASP A 89 58.00 -30.52 44.66
N PRO A 90 58.12 -30.53 43.32
CA PRO A 90 57.00 -30.35 42.42
C PRO A 90 56.01 -31.51 42.50
N LEU A 91 56.45 -32.70 42.91
CA LEU A 91 55.59 -33.86 42.98
C LEU A 91 54.53 -33.74 44.09
N VAL A 92 54.81 -32.95 45.15
CA VAL A 92 53.84 -32.76 46.26
C VAL A 92 52.60 -32.02 45.75
N TRP A 93 52.80 -30.95 45.00
CA TRP A 93 51.73 -30.19 44.36
C TRP A 93 50.96 -31.02 43.34
N ARG A 94 51.67 -31.83 42.54
CA ARG A 94 51.07 -32.80 41.61
C ARG A 94 50.17 -33.79 42.33
N ASP A 95 50.68 -34.43 43.37
CA ASP A 95 49.94 -35.48 44.10
C ASP A 95 48.71 -34.90 44.79
N LEU A 96 48.75 -33.62 45.20
CA LEU A 96 47.57 -32.92 45.70
C LEU A 96 46.55 -32.65 44.60
N GLY A 97 46.99 -32.11 43.45
CA GLY A 97 46.10 -31.88 42.32
C GLY A 97 45.39 -33.15 41.87
N LEU A 98 46.12 -34.27 41.76
CA LEU A 98 45.57 -35.58 41.41
C LEU A 98 44.56 -36.09 42.45
N GLU A 99 44.78 -35.83 43.73
CA GLU A 99 43.89 -36.27 44.80
C GLU A 99 42.61 -35.45 44.89
N VAL A 100 42.71 -34.14 44.69
CA VAL A 100 41.53 -33.26 44.51
C VAL A 100 40.71 -33.76 43.32
N MET A 101 41.35 -34.11 42.21
CA MET A 101 40.66 -34.67 41.04
C MET A 101 39.96 -36.01 41.35
N ARG A 102 40.56 -36.89 42.16
CA ARG A 102 39.95 -38.18 42.54
C ARG A 102 38.80 -38.06 43.53
N SER A 103 38.85 -37.05 44.39
CA SER A 103 37.86 -36.84 45.47
C SER A 103 36.70 -35.95 45.05
N ALA A 104 36.79 -35.28 43.89
CA ALA A 104 35.77 -34.38 43.40
C ALA A 104 34.57 -35.12 42.76
N PRO A 105 33.34 -34.60 42.90
CA PRO A 105 32.16 -35.12 42.20
C PRO A 105 32.31 -34.98 40.67
N GLN A 106 31.58 -35.82 39.92
CA GLN A 106 31.69 -35.92 38.45
C GLN A 106 31.49 -34.57 37.71
N SER A 107 30.81 -33.59 38.31
CA SER A 107 30.73 -32.21 37.84
C SER A 107 31.54 -31.27 38.75
N MET A 108 32.83 -31.08 38.48
CA MET A 108 33.62 -30.08 39.22
C MET A 108 33.11 -28.66 38.95
N GLU A 109 32.66 -27.97 40.00
CA GLU A 109 32.36 -26.54 39.99
C GLU A 109 33.63 -25.69 39.76
N VAL A 110 33.45 -24.45 39.28
CA VAL A 110 34.54 -23.52 38.95
C VAL A 110 35.60 -23.37 40.06
N PRO A 111 35.26 -23.27 41.37
CA PRO A 111 36.26 -23.16 42.44
C PRO A 111 37.15 -24.40 42.55
N HIS A 112 36.61 -25.60 42.33
CA HIS A 112 37.38 -26.85 42.37
C HIS A 112 38.36 -26.93 41.18
N ARG A 113 37.92 -26.54 39.98
CA ARG A 113 38.78 -26.47 38.80
C ARG A 113 39.90 -25.44 38.96
N THR A 114 39.58 -24.31 39.58
CA THR A 114 40.55 -23.24 39.88
C THR A 114 41.62 -23.77 40.82
N LEU A 115 41.23 -24.43 41.90
CA LEU A 115 42.16 -25.07 42.82
C LEU A 115 43.07 -26.09 42.11
N VAL A 116 42.49 -27.00 41.33
CA VAL A 116 43.27 -28.02 40.63
C VAL A 116 44.31 -27.37 39.69
N ALA A 117 43.90 -26.38 38.90
CA ALA A 117 44.81 -25.64 38.03
C ALA A 117 45.91 -24.92 38.83
N ASP A 118 45.59 -24.25 39.93
CA ASP A 118 46.55 -23.56 40.80
C ASP A 118 47.59 -24.52 41.41
N LEU A 119 47.17 -25.72 41.81
CA LEU A 119 48.08 -26.74 42.32
C LEU A 119 49.05 -27.22 41.25
N PHE A 120 48.58 -27.43 40.02
CA PHE A 120 49.47 -27.78 38.91
C PHE A 120 50.34 -26.60 38.46
N ARG A 121 49.89 -25.34 38.60
CA ARG A 121 50.72 -24.14 38.38
C ARG A 121 51.88 -24.12 39.36
N LEU A 122 51.62 -24.38 40.65
CA LEU A 122 52.64 -24.49 41.69
C LEU A 122 53.59 -25.66 41.43
N SER A 123 53.08 -26.81 40.98
CA SER A 123 53.88 -27.97 40.59
C SER A 123 54.85 -27.64 39.45
N ARG A 124 54.37 -26.96 38.40
CA ARG A 124 55.22 -26.48 37.29
C ARG A 124 56.25 -25.46 37.77
N LEU A 125 55.86 -24.51 38.60
CA LEU A 125 56.75 -23.46 39.14
C LEU A 125 57.91 -24.06 39.96
N ALA A 126 57.67 -25.18 40.66
CA ALA A 126 58.66 -25.90 41.46
C ALA A 126 59.57 -26.83 40.63
N ALA A 127 59.18 -27.19 39.40
CA ALA A 127 59.97 -27.99 38.48
C ALA A 127 60.61 -27.09 37.40
N THR A 128 61.93 -26.85 37.46
CA THR A 128 62.63 -26.20 36.34
C THR A 128 62.61 -27.09 35.08
N PRO A 129 62.86 -26.55 33.87
CA PRO A 129 62.90 -27.35 32.65
C PRO A 129 63.84 -28.56 32.70
N ASP A 130 64.91 -28.49 33.50
CA ASP A 130 65.88 -29.56 33.72
C ASP A 130 65.44 -30.61 34.76
N HIS A 131 64.30 -30.38 35.44
CA HIS A 131 63.79 -31.29 36.46
C HIS A 131 63.25 -32.59 35.83
N PRO A 132 63.57 -33.79 36.38
CA PRO A 132 63.23 -35.08 35.76
C PRO A 132 61.74 -35.26 35.43
N HIS A 133 60.85 -34.65 36.21
CA HIS A 133 59.40 -34.76 36.07
C HIS A 133 58.76 -33.58 35.31
N TYR A 134 59.51 -32.57 34.86
CA TYR A 134 58.94 -31.40 34.17
C TYR A 134 58.11 -31.81 32.94
N ARG A 135 58.65 -32.75 32.14
CA ARG A 135 57.98 -33.32 30.96
C ARG A 135 56.66 -34.01 31.27
N GLU A 136 56.51 -34.59 32.46
CA GLU A 136 55.28 -35.25 32.90
C GLU A 136 54.24 -34.26 33.44
N LEU A 137 54.67 -33.12 33.98
CA LEU A 137 53.81 -32.16 34.68
C LEU A 137 53.15 -31.14 33.76
N VAL A 138 53.87 -30.67 32.74
CA VAL A 138 53.39 -29.65 31.80
C VAL A 138 52.11 -30.09 31.05
N PRO A 139 52.03 -31.33 30.50
CA PRO A 139 50.80 -31.82 29.87
C PRO A 139 49.59 -31.80 30.82
N VAL A 140 49.78 -32.24 32.07
CA VAL A 140 48.70 -32.29 33.05
C VAL A 140 48.17 -30.90 33.36
N LEU A 141 49.06 -29.91 33.54
CA LEU A 141 48.64 -28.52 33.74
C LEU A 141 47.86 -27.99 32.52
N GLY A 142 48.33 -28.25 31.30
CA GLY A 142 47.66 -27.79 30.08
C GLY A 142 46.21 -28.27 29.99
N ILE A 143 45.95 -29.56 30.28
CA ILE A 143 44.59 -30.10 30.31
C ILE A 143 43.73 -29.39 31.36
N GLN A 144 44.26 -29.16 32.57
CA GLN A 144 43.49 -28.50 33.64
C GLN A 144 43.18 -27.03 33.32
N LEU A 145 44.11 -26.32 32.67
CA LEU A 145 43.89 -24.95 32.22
C LEU A 145 42.81 -24.87 31.14
N CYS A 146 42.80 -25.76 30.14
CA CYS A 146 41.73 -25.83 29.14
C CYS A 146 40.36 -26.14 29.75
N LEU A 147 40.32 -27.04 30.75
CA LEU A 147 39.10 -27.35 31.50
C LEU A 147 38.62 -26.17 32.35
N LEU A 148 39.54 -25.41 32.96
CA LEU A 148 39.22 -24.21 33.71
C LEU A 148 38.74 -23.09 32.77
N ARG A 149 39.40 -22.89 31.62
CA ARG A 149 38.98 -21.94 30.59
C ARG A 149 37.56 -22.26 30.14
N SER A 150 37.24 -23.53 29.94
CA SER A 150 35.89 -23.98 29.56
C SER A 150 34.82 -23.68 30.60
N ALA A 151 35.18 -23.68 31.87
CA ALA A 151 34.25 -23.35 32.95
C ALA A 151 34.15 -21.84 33.24
N THR A 152 35.17 -21.05 32.90
CA THR A 152 35.28 -19.62 33.28
C THR A 152 35.10 -18.64 32.13
N GLN A 153 35.37 -19.07 30.89
CA GLN A 153 35.47 -18.22 29.70
C GLN A 153 36.48 -17.05 29.87
N ASP A 154 37.44 -17.14 30.79
CA ASP A 154 38.44 -16.07 31.05
C ASP A 154 39.59 -16.12 30.04
N VAL A 155 39.72 -15.05 29.25
CA VAL A 155 40.77 -14.87 28.24
C VAL A 155 42.20 -14.98 28.79
N ARG A 156 42.41 -14.64 30.07
CA ARG A 156 43.73 -14.74 30.71
C ARG A 156 44.11 -16.19 30.96
N VAL A 157 43.12 -17.03 31.29
CA VAL A 157 43.31 -18.46 31.42
C VAL A 157 43.54 -19.08 30.04
N ALA A 158 42.87 -18.58 28.99
CA ALA A 158 43.11 -19.02 27.61
C ALA A 158 44.55 -18.73 27.16
N ALA A 159 45.09 -17.53 27.49
CA ALA A 159 46.47 -17.16 27.17
C ALA A 159 47.49 -18.08 27.85
N GLU A 160 47.25 -18.41 29.13
CA GLU A 160 48.11 -19.34 29.85
C GLU A 160 47.96 -20.78 29.34
N ALA A 161 46.74 -21.21 29.02
CA ALA A 161 46.47 -22.53 28.47
C ALA A 161 47.16 -22.70 27.11
N PHE A 162 47.11 -21.68 26.26
CA PHE A 162 47.83 -21.62 24.98
C PHE A 162 49.34 -21.83 25.18
N GLU A 163 50.00 -21.02 26.00
CA GLU A 163 51.45 -21.20 26.22
C GLU A 163 51.81 -22.57 26.80
N VAL A 164 51.04 -23.06 27.79
CA VAL A 164 51.32 -24.34 28.44
C VAL A 164 51.07 -25.51 27.49
N CYS A 165 50.03 -25.47 26.67
CA CYS A 165 49.75 -26.50 25.67
C CYS A 165 50.78 -26.48 24.54
N GLY A 166 51.27 -25.31 24.11
CA GLY A 166 52.38 -25.20 23.15
C GLY A 166 53.66 -25.82 23.71
N THR A 167 53.99 -25.47 24.95
CA THR A 167 55.13 -26.09 25.66
C THR A 167 54.95 -27.61 25.81
N ALA A 168 53.74 -28.10 26.07
CA ALA A 168 53.47 -29.53 26.14
C ALA A 168 53.73 -30.22 24.79
N LEU A 169 53.33 -29.61 23.67
CA LEU A 169 53.55 -30.13 22.32
C LEU A 169 55.04 -30.24 21.97
N ASP A 170 55.86 -29.29 22.41
CA ASP A 170 57.31 -29.30 22.20
C ASP A 170 58.01 -30.41 23.01
N LEU A 171 57.45 -30.79 24.15
CA LEU A 171 58.00 -31.80 25.05
C LEU A 171 57.54 -33.23 24.72
N LEU A 172 56.40 -33.39 24.04
CA LEU A 172 55.85 -34.69 23.66
C LEU A 172 56.51 -35.24 22.38
N PRO A 173 56.94 -36.52 22.37
CA PRO A 173 57.37 -37.20 21.15
C PRO A 173 56.32 -37.14 20.03
N GLU A 174 56.75 -37.16 18.77
CA GLU A 174 55.85 -37.11 17.60
C GLU A 174 54.84 -38.28 17.57
N ASP A 175 55.22 -39.44 18.10
CA ASP A 175 54.43 -40.67 18.19
C ASP A 175 53.62 -40.79 19.50
N SER A 176 53.59 -39.73 20.33
CA SER A 176 52.86 -39.76 21.60
C SER A 176 51.34 -39.89 21.38
N PRO A 177 50.65 -40.81 22.09
CA PRO A 177 49.20 -40.94 22.01
C PRO A 177 48.44 -39.71 22.54
N ASP A 178 49.09 -38.87 23.35
CA ASP A 178 48.49 -37.66 23.91
C ASP A 178 48.65 -36.43 23.00
N ARG A 179 49.53 -36.48 22.00
CA ARG A 179 49.82 -35.35 21.09
C ARG A 179 48.58 -34.81 20.37
N PRO A 180 47.66 -35.64 19.82
CA PRO A 180 46.39 -35.18 19.25
C PRO A 180 45.54 -34.31 20.17
N LEU A 181 45.49 -34.64 21.46
CA LEU A 181 44.72 -33.87 22.46
C LEU A 181 45.31 -32.46 22.64
N PHE A 182 46.63 -32.36 22.70
CA PHE A 182 47.31 -31.07 22.85
C PHE A 182 47.27 -30.23 21.59
N LEU A 183 47.25 -30.84 20.40
CA LEU A 183 47.03 -30.11 19.14
C LEU A 183 45.63 -29.46 19.14
N ARG A 184 44.59 -30.22 19.51
CA ARG A 184 43.20 -29.72 19.65
C ARG A 184 43.07 -28.61 20.68
N ASN A 185 43.63 -28.82 21.87
CA ASN A 185 43.59 -27.83 22.94
C ASN A 185 44.36 -26.57 22.55
N HIS A 186 45.60 -26.69 22.05
CA HIS A 186 46.40 -25.54 21.63
C HIS A 186 45.70 -24.73 20.53
N GLY A 187 45.15 -25.39 19.50
CA GLY A 187 44.38 -24.74 18.45
C GLY A 187 43.15 -24.01 18.97
N ARG A 188 42.33 -24.63 19.83
CA ARG A 188 41.13 -23.99 20.39
C ARG A 188 41.46 -22.76 21.23
N GLU A 189 42.48 -22.83 22.09
CA GLU A 189 42.87 -21.68 22.90
C GLU A 189 43.45 -20.55 22.02
N ALA A 190 44.13 -20.90 20.92
CA ALA A 190 44.62 -19.94 19.94
C ALA A 190 43.48 -19.19 19.21
N ILE A 191 42.38 -19.87 18.86
CA ILE A 191 41.16 -19.22 18.30
C ILE A 191 40.62 -18.17 19.26
N VAL A 192 40.48 -18.52 20.55
CA VAL A 192 39.96 -17.59 21.58
C VAL A 192 40.84 -16.34 21.70
N LEU A 193 42.17 -16.50 21.62
CA LEU A 193 43.10 -15.38 21.67
C LEU A 193 43.01 -14.51 20.41
N ALA A 194 42.88 -15.13 19.23
CA ALA A 194 42.66 -14.42 17.98
C ALA A 194 41.38 -13.57 18.04
N GLU A 195 40.26 -14.15 18.53
CA GLU A 195 38.98 -13.47 18.63
C GLU A 195 38.96 -12.34 19.67
N GLN A 196 39.48 -12.60 20.88
CA GLN A 196 39.28 -11.68 22.02
C GLN A 196 40.42 -10.67 22.20
N ARG A 197 41.56 -10.87 21.54
CA ARG A 197 42.73 -9.96 21.63
C ARG A 197 43.25 -9.47 20.28
N ASP A 198 42.59 -9.83 19.18
CA ASP A 198 43.05 -9.54 17.83
C ASP A 198 44.51 -9.97 17.58
N ASP A 199 44.90 -11.12 18.16
CA ASP A 199 46.26 -11.64 18.10
C ASP A 199 46.51 -12.44 16.80
N VAL A 200 47.22 -11.82 15.86
CA VAL A 200 47.53 -12.37 14.53
C VAL A 200 48.38 -13.63 14.61
N ASP A 201 49.33 -13.70 15.54
CA ASP A 201 50.23 -14.86 15.68
C ASP A 201 49.48 -16.04 16.29
N ALA A 202 48.57 -15.78 17.24
CA ALA A 202 47.63 -16.79 17.72
C ALA A 202 46.69 -17.27 16.61
N ALA A 203 46.18 -16.37 15.76
CA ALA A 203 45.32 -16.75 14.63
C ALA A 203 46.05 -17.65 13.61
N ARG A 204 47.31 -17.34 13.29
CA ARG A 204 48.15 -18.19 12.44
C ARG A 204 48.36 -19.57 13.06
N THR A 205 48.69 -19.58 14.35
CA THR A 205 48.88 -20.81 15.13
C THR A 205 47.60 -21.65 15.17
N ALA A 206 46.44 -21.02 15.32
CA ALA A 206 45.14 -21.69 15.30
C ALA A 206 44.94 -22.44 13.97
N VAL A 207 45.16 -21.78 12.83
CA VAL A 207 45.02 -22.39 11.51
C VAL A 207 45.99 -23.57 11.33
N GLU A 208 47.26 -23.39 11.69
CA GLU A 208 48.27 -24.45 11.62
C GLU A 208 47.87 -25.69 12.43
N ARG A 209 47.49 -25.49 13.71
CA ARG A 209 47.13 -26.60 14.59
C ARG A 209 45.83 -27.26 14.19
N CYS A 210 44.81 -26.51 13.79
CA CYS A 210 43.56 -27.08 13.31
C CYS A 210 43.75 -27.88 12.01
N ARG A 211 44.62 -27.46 11.08
CA ARG A 211 44.96 -28.25 9.89
C ARG A 211 45.67 -29.55 10.25
N GLU A 212 46.62 -29.52 11.19
CA GLU A 212 47.27 -30.72 11.69
C GLU A 212 46.26 -31.71 12.31
N VAL A 213 45.32 -31.20 13.12
CA VAL A 213 44.27 -32.03 13.75
C VAL A 213 43.34 -32.65 12.70
N VAL A 214 42.89 -31.88 11.71
CA VAL A 214 42.02 -32.39 10.64
C VAL A 214 42.73 -33.44 9.77
N GLY A 215 44.06 -33.42 9.70
CA GLY A 215 44.86 -34.45 9.04
C GLY A 215 44.97 -35.78 9.81
N LEU A 216 44.49 -35.87 11.05
CA LEU A 216 44.57 -37.08 11.85
C LEU A 216 43.53 -38.13 11.43
N PRO A 217 43.83 -39.44 11.53
CA PRO A 217 42.89 -40.51 11.17
C PRO A 217 41.60 -40.53 12.01
N ASP A 218 41.62 -39.93 13.20
CA ASP A 218 40.53 -39.85 14.18
C ASP A 218 39.93 -38.43 14.27
N ALA A 219 40.15 -37.58 13.26
CA ALA A 219 39.55 -36.24 13.20
C ALA A 219 38.02 -36.34 13.29
N ALA A 220 37.44 -35.55 14.21
CA ALA A 220 36.00 -35.47 14.40
C ALA A 220 35.43 -34.24 13.69
N ASP A 221 34.12 -34.22 13.44
CA ASP A 221 33.42 -33.08 12.84
C ASP A 221 33.67 -31.76 13.60
N GLY A 222 33.84 -31.83 14.93
CA GLY A 222 34.17 -30.67 15.76
C GLY A 222 35.54 -30.07 15.45
N ASP A 223 36.49 -30.87 14.94
CA ASP A 223 37.80 -30.39 14.50
C ASP A 223 37.69 -29.55 13.22
N HIS A 224 36.77 -29.93 12.31
CA HIS A 224 36.45 -29.15 11.12
C HIS A 224 35.73 -27.83 11.45
N VAL A 225 34.83 -27.81 12.44
CA VAL A 225 34.22 -26.56 12.94
C VAL A 225 35.30 -25.60 13.45
N ASN A 226 36.24 -26.11 14.25
CA ASN A 226 37.34 -25.31 14.79
C ASN A 226 38.26 -24.79 13.68
N LEU A 227 38.57 -25.60 12.66
CA LEU A 227 39.34 -25.16 11.50
C LEU A 227 38.64 -24.01 10.75
N GLY A 228 37.33 -24.14 10.49
CA GLY A 228 36.55 -23.08 9.84
C GLY A 228 36.57 -21.78 10.65
N GLY A 229 36.43 -21.85 11.97
CA GLY A 229 36.51 -20.70 12.87
C GLY A 229 37.90 -20.04 12.87
N ALA A 230 38.96 -20.86 12.97
CA ALA A 230 40.34 -20.39 12.92
C ALA A 230 40.65 -19.67 11.60
N LEU A 231 40.22 -20.22 10.47
CA LEU A 231 40.39 -19.62 9.14
C LEU A 231 39.63 -18.30 9.02
N ALA A 232 38.38 -18.25 9.50
CA ALA A 232 37.56 -17.03 9.45
C ALA A 232 38.17 -15.88 10.27
N GLU A 233 38.71 -16.18 11.45
CA GLU A 233 39.33 -15.17 12.31
C GLU A 233 40.73 -14.76 11.84
N PHE A 234 41.52 -15.70 11.32
CA PHE A 234 42.78 -15.37 10.66
C PHE A 234 42.54 -14.47 9.44
N ALA A 235 41.56 -14.79 8.61
CA ALA A 235 41.17 -13.97 7.46
C ALA A 235 40.72 -12.56 7.90
N ARG A 236 39.91 -12.45 8.97
CA ARG A 236 39.49 -11.15 9.53
C ARG A 236 40.67 -10.27 9.96
N LEU A 237 41.69 -10.86 10.59
CA LEU A 237 42.84 -10.13 11.11
C LEU A 237 43.89 -9.80 10.05
N THR A 238 43.95 -10.57 8.97
CA THR A 238 45.00 -10.45 7.93
C THR A 238 44.49 -9.99 6.57
N ASP A 239 43.17 -9.87 6.41
CA ASP A 239 42.49 -9.63 5.13
C ASP A 239 42.82 -10.72 4.08
N ASP A 240 43.08 -11.96 4.53
CA ASP A 240 43.43 -13.09 3.67
C ASP A 240 42.19 -13.74 3.03
N GLU A 241 41.93 -13.36 1.78
CA GLU A 241 40.76 -13.80 1.02
C GLU A 241 40.72 -15.32 0.80
N GLN A 242 41.89 -15.96 0.68
CA GLN A 242 41.97 -17.41 0.50
C GLN A 242 41.47 -18.16 1.74
N SER A 243 41.77 -17.66 2.94
CA SER A 243 41.27 -18.22 4.20
C SER A 243 39.77 -18.02 4.37
N TYR A 244 39.18 -16.90 3.91
CA TYR A 244 37.71 -16.75 3.87
C TYR A 244 37.06 -17.79 2.95
N GLN A 245 37.60 -18.01 1.75
CA GLN A 245 37.09 -19.03 0.83
C GLN A 245 37.23 -20.46 1.38
N GLU A 246 38.29 -20.75 2.12
CA GLU A 246 38.47 -22.05 2.77
C GLU A 246 37.47 -22.22 3.92
N ALA A 247 37.30 -21.21 4.78
CA ALA A 247 36.35 -21.23 5.89
C ALA A 247 34.90 -21.46 5.41
N LEU A 248 34.46 -20.71 4.39
CA LEU A 248 33.14 -20.86 3.78
C LEU A 248 32.91 -22.29 3.25
N ARG A 249 33.89 -22.86 2.55
CA ARG A 249 33.82 -24.24 2.05
C ARG A 249 33.80 -25.27 3.18
N THR A 250 34.60 -25.09 4.23
CA THR A 250 34.62 -25.99 5.39
C THR A 250 33.26 -26.03 6.09
N PHE A 251 32.66 -24.87 6.37
CA PHE A 251 31.34 -24.82 6.99
C PHE A 251 30.25 -25.38 6.09
N TRP A 252 30.28 -25.09 4.79
CA TRP A 252 29.30 -25.61 3.84
C TRP A 252 29.35 -27.14 3.68
N GLN A 253 30.55 -27.73 3.58
CA GLN A 253 30.71 -29.18 3.50
C GLN A 253 30.18 -29.87 4.77
N LEU A 254 30.49 -29.32 5.94
CA LEU A 254 30.01 -29.86 7.21
C LEU A 254 28.49 -29.72 7.36
N ALA A 255 27.93 -28.60 6.90
CA ALA A 255 26.49 -28.37 6.86
C ALA A 255 25.73 -29.36 5.95
N HIS A 256 26.42 -30.06 5.03
CA HIS A 256 25.83 -31.09 4.16
C HIS A 256 26.18 -32.53 4.56
N SER A 257 26.96 -32.70 5.63
CA SER A 257 27.32 -34.00 6.17
C SER A 257 26.23 -34.57 7.10
N PRO A 258 26.19 -35.89 7.35
CA PRO A 258 25.31 -36.51 8.35
C PRO A 258 25.75 -36.24 9.81
N SER A 259 26.49 -35.15 10.07
CA SER A 259 27.02 -34.79 11.39
C SER A 259 25.95 -34.30 12.37
N GLU A 260 26.14 -34.62 13.66
CA GLU A 260 25.39 -33.99 14.75
C GLU A 260 25.67 -32.48 14.88
N LEU A 261 26.79 -31.99 14.34
CA LEU A 261 27.20 -30.58 14.35
C LEU A 261 26.75 -29.80 13.11
N ARG A 262 25.94 -30.41 12.24
CA ARG A 262 25.42 -29.80 11.02
C ARG A 262 24.77 -28.42 11.27
N MET A 263 23.93 -28.28 12.30
CA MET A 263 23.25 -27.01 12.59
C MET A 263 24.23 -25.92 13.04
N THR A 264 25.23 -26.27 13.85
CA THR A 264 26.31 -25.34 14.23
C THR A 264 27.08 -24.86 13.00
N ALA A 265 27.33 -25.73 12.02
CA ALA A 265 27.95 -25.35 10.76
C ALA A 265 27.08 -24.39 9.94
N VAL A 266 25.75 -24.60 9.89
CA VAL A 266 24.80 -23.69 9.24
C VAL A 266 24.80 -22.30 9.88
N GLU A 267 24.80 -22.23 11.22
CA GLU A 267 24.87 -20.96 11.97
C GLU A 267 26.19 -20.22 11.72
N ASN A 268 27.32 -20.93 11.75
CA ASN A 268 28.62 -20.35 11.48
C ASN A 268 28.74 -19.84 10.03
N LEU A 269 28.20 -20.61 9.06
CA LEU A 269 28.13 -20.19 7.67
C LEU A 269 27.28 -18.92 7.50
N ARG A 270 26.10 -18.86 8.14
CA ARG A 270 25.23 -17.68 8.15
C ARG A 270 25.94 -16.45 8.73
N SER A 271 26.60 -16.62 9.87
CA SER A 271 27.33 -15.55 10.56
C SER A 271 28.48 -15.01 9.69
N LEU A 272 29.26 -15.90 9.07
CA LEU A 272 30.38 -15.51 8.22
C LEU A 272 29.90 -14.79 6.94
N LEU A 273 28.92 -15.36 6.23
CA LEU A 273 28.33 -14.73 5.04
C LEU A 273 27.74 -13.35 5.36
N GLY A 274 26.96 -13.25 6.45
CA GLY A 274 26.38 -11.98 6.89
C GLY A 274 27.43 -10.93 7.27
N ARG A 275 28.60 -11.35 7.80
CA ARG A 275 29.73 -10.45 8.08
C ARG A 275 30.39 -9.95 6.80
N LEU A 276 30.64 -10.86 5.84
CA LEU A 276 31.27 -10.52 4.56
C LEU A 276 30.37 -9.63 3.68
N LEU A 277 29.05 -9.82 3.70
CA LEU A 277 28.10 -8.99 2.95
C LEU A 277 28.02 -7.54 3.45
N LYS A 278 28.44 -7.25 4.69
CA LYS A 278 28.49 -5.89 5.23
C LYS A 278 29.67 -5.07 4.72
N ASP A 279 30.71 -5.72 4.20
CA ASP A 279 31.90 -5.05 3.67
C ASP A 279 32.01 -5.32 2.16
N THR A 280 31.82 -4.26 1.37
CA THR A 280 31.81 -4.32 -0.10
C THR A 280 33.11 -4.86 -0.70
N ARG A 281 34.21 -4.88 0.06
CA ARG A 281 35.50 -5.44 -0.41
C ARG A 281 35.42 -6.95 -0.66
N HIS A 282 34.54 -7.66 0.06
CA HIS A 282 34.42 -9.12 -0.03
C HIS A 282 33.25 -9.61 -0.89
N THR A 283 32.50 -8.70 -1.53
CA THR A 283 31.35 -9.02 -2.39
C THR A 283 31.71 -10.04 -3.47
N ALA A 284 32.87 -9.88 -4.11
CA ALA A 284 33.35 -10.81 -5.15
C ALA A 284 33.55 -12.23 -4.60
N THR A 285 34.12 -12.36 -3.40
CA THR A 285 34.36 -13.66 -2.75
C THR A 285 33.07 -14.37 -2.42
N VAL A 286 32.10 -13.65 -1.85
CA VAL A 286 30.78 -14.23 -1.52
C VAL A 286 30.08 -14.66 -2.79
N SER A 287 30.12 -13.83 -3.85
CA SER A 287 29.54 -14.15 -5.15
C SER A 287 30.18 -15.38 -5.80
N ASP A 288 31.51 -15.48 -5.80
CA ASP A 288 32.24 -16.64 -6.32
C ASP A 288 31.93 -17.92 -5.54
N PHE A 289 31.87 -17.82 -4.21
CA PHE A 289 31.50 -18.94 -3.35
C PHE A 289 30.07 -19.43 -3.64
N CYS A 290 29.08 -18.53 -3.65
CA CYS A 290 27.68 -18.86 -3.94
C CYS A 290 27.54 -19.55 -5.31
N ARG A 291 28.18 -19.02 -6.35
CA ARG A 291 28.18 -19.61 -7.70
C ARG A 291 28.83 -20.99 -7.75
N ALA A 292 29.86 -21.22 -6.95
CA ALA A 292 30.57 -22.50 -6.92
C ALA A 292 29.77 -23.62 -6.24
N VAL A 293 28.99 -23.30 -5.19
CA VAL A 293 28.28 -24.30 -4.39
C VAL A 293 26.82 -24.51 -4.80
N LEU A 294 26.17 -23.51 -5.43
CA LEU A 294 24.79 -23.60 -5.91
C LEU A 294 24.61 -23.08 -7.37
N PRO A 295 25.11 -23.80 -8.39
CA PRO A 295 25.08 -23.36 -9.80
C PRO A 295 23.78 -23.65 -10.62
N GLU A 296 22.67 -24.11 -10.00
CA GLU A 296 21.35 -24.56 -10.59
C GLU A 296 21.22 -26.03 -11.07
N PRO A 297 20.00 -26.63 -11.14
CA PRO A 297 19.00 -26.81 -10.07
C PRO A 297 18.95 -28.28 -9.56
N GLY A 298 18.85 -28.43 -8.24
CA GLY A 298 18.56 -29.67 -7.50
C GLY A 298 17.59 -29.38 -6.35
N GLU A 299 17.20 -30.38 -5.56
CA GLU A 299 16.39 -30.14 -4.34
C GLU A 299 17.23 -29.42 -3.28
N ASP A 300 16.87 -28.17 -2.96
CA ASP A 300 17.51 -27.42 -1.88
C ASP A 300 17.16 -28.03 -0.52
N THR A 301 18.10 -27.94 0.42
CA THR A 301 17.96 -28.42 1.80
C THR A 301 18.03 -27.25 2.79
N SER A 302 17.67 -27.50 4.05
CA SER A 302 17.81 -26.49 5.12
C SER A 302 19.24 -25.97 5.31
N ALA A 303 20.25 -26.71 4.85
CA ALA A 303 21.65 -26.27 4.90
C ALA A 303 22.01 -25.23 3.83
N ASP A 304 21.20 -25.11 2.78
CA ASP A 304 21.41 -24.15 1.68
C ASP A 304 20.92 -22.75 2.02
N GLY A 305 20.08 -22.61 3.05
CA GLY A 305 19.46 -21.35 3.47
C GLY A 305 20.41 -20.15 3.59
N PRO A 306 21.57 -20.25 4.28
CA PRO A 306 22.53 -19.15 4.37
C PRO A 306 23.08 -18.69 3.01
N VAL A 307 23.33 -19.64 2.10
CA VAL A 307 23.88 -19.36 0.77
C VAL A 307 22.81 -18.74 -0.12
N LEU A 308 21.59 -19.28 -0.10
CA LEU A 308 20.44 -18.71 -0.81
C LEU A 308 20.14 -17.29 -0.36
N TYR A 309 20.27 -17.00 0.93
CA TYR A 309 20.08 -15.65 1.47
C TYR A 309 21.18 -14.70 1.00
N ALA A 310 22.43 -15.15 1.00
CA ALA A 310 23.55 -14.38 0.46
C ALA A 310 23.38 -14.09 -1.04
N MET A 311 22.92 -15.08 -1.83
CA MET A 311 22.58 -14.89 -3.24
C MET A 311 21.48 -13.84 -3.40
N TRP A 312 20.38 -13.95 -2.65
CA TRP A 312 19.31 -12.95 -2.71
C TRP A 312 19.81 -11.55 -2.33
N HIS A 313 20.63 -11.42 -1.29
CA HIS A 313 21.19 -10.15 -0.85
C HIS A 313 22.12 -9.53 -1.91
N LEU A 314 23.04 -10.30 -2.48
CA LEU A 314 23.94 -9.85 -3.55
C LEU A 314 23.13 -9.34 -4.75
N THR A 315 22.14 -10.11 -5.18
CA THR A 315 21.21 -9.72 -6.26
C THR A 315 20.44 -8.43 -5.91
N SER A 316 20.11 -8.20 -4.64
CA SER A 316 19.37 -7.00 -4.21
C SER A 316 20.20 -5.71 -4.11
N VAL A 317 21.53 -5.83 -3.86
CA VAL A 317 22.47 -4.72 -3.61
C VAL A 317 23.26 -4.32 -4.85
N ASP A 318 23.62 -5.28 -5.72
CA ASP A 318 24.33 -5.02 -6.98
C ASP A 318 23.42 -4.36 -8.01
N GLY A 319 23.04 -3.10 -7.79
CA GLY A 319 22.64 -2.15 -8.83
C GLY A 319 21.77 -2.68 -9.96
N LEU A 320 20.91 -3.68 -9.72
CA LEU A 320 20.04 -4.21 -10.75
C LEU A 320 19.11 -3.08 -11.12
N ASN A 321 18.80 -3.01 -12.40
CA ASN A 321 17.75 -2.14 -12.83
C ASN A 321 16.48 -2.66 -12.14
N ARG A 322 16.06 -2.09 -11.00
CA ARG A 322 14.83 -2.47 -10.27
C ARG A 322 13.56 -2.26 -11.10
N ARG A 323 13.70 -1.88 -12.37
CA ARG A 323 12.67 -1.82 -13.38
C ARG A 323 12.69 -3.06 -14.29
N ASP A 324 13.78 -3.83 -14.35
CA ASP A 324 13.90 -5.12 -15.04
C ASP A 324 13.30 -6.26 -14.19
N PRO A 325 12.24 -6.96 -14.64
CA PRO A 325 11.60 -8.01 -13.89
C PRO A 325 12.19 -9.37 -14.22
N ARG A 326 13.11 -9.52 -15.18
CA ARG A 326 13.91 -10.75 -15.26
C ARG A 326 14.73 -10.90 -13.99
N ASP A 327 15.39 -9.80 -13.63
CA ASP A 327 16.17 -9.68 -12.41
C ASP A 327 15.31 -9.91 -11.16
N LEU A 328 14.11 -9.32 -11.11
CA LEU A 328 13.17 -9.53 -10.00
C LEU A 328 12.51 -10.91 -9.99
N ALA A 329 12.29 -11.55 -11.14
CA ALA A 329 11.75 -12.91 -11.23
C ALA A 329 12.76 -13.91 -10.65
N SER A 330 14.06 -13.75 -10.96
CA SER A 330 15.12 -14.51 -10.31
C SER A 330 15.18 -14.26 -8.80
N MET A 331 14.94 -13.02 -8.34
CA MET A 331 14.82 -12.73 -6.91
C MET A 331 13.57 -13.33 -6.25
N VAL A 332 12.45 -13.44 -6.98
CA VAL A 332 11.24 -14.12 -6.51
C VAL A 332 11.49 -15.62 -6.38
N ASP A 333 12.17 -16.24 -7.34
CA ASP A 333 12.56 -17.65 -7.28
C ASP A 333 13.46 -17.93 -6.05
N LEU A 334 14.52 -17.12 -5.88
CA LEU A 334 15.39 -17.19 -4.70
C LEU A 334 14.61 -17.00 -3.39
N GLY A 335 13.66 -16.06 -3.36
CA GLY A 335 12.77 -15.84 -2.21
C GLY A 335 11.90 -17.06 -1.90
N ARG A 336 11.29 -17.68 -2.91
CA ARG A 336 10.47 -18.89 -2.74
C ARG A 336 11.30 -20.09 -2.30
N ARG A 337 12.51 -20.27 -2.85
CA ARG A 337 13.47 -21.30 -2.42
C ARG A 337 13.89 -21.10 -0.96
N LEU A 338 14.17 -19.86 -0.55
CA LEU A 338 14.45 -19.51 0.84
C LEU A 338 13.31 -19.90 1.78
N VAL A 339 12.06 -19.59 1.42
CA VAL A 339 10.89 -19.96 2.20
C VAL A 339 10.75 -21.49 2.33
N ALA A 340 11.05 -22.24 1.26
CA ALA A 340 10.96 -23.69 1.24
C ALA A 340 11.96 -24.39 2.19
N VAL A 341 13.15 -23.80 2.39
CA VAL A 341 14.20 -24.39 3.23
C VAL A 341 14.24 -23.85 4.67
N ALA A 342 13.41 -22.85 5.01
CA ALA A 342 13.41 -22.19 6.30
C ALA A 342 12.80 -23.07 7.42
N VAL A 343 13.64 -23.53 8.34
CA VAL A 343 13.25 -24.47 9.40
C VAL A 343 12.91 -23.82 10.74
N ASP A 344 13.62 -22.75 11.11
CA ASP A 344 13.48 -22.05 12.39
C ASP A 344 12.87 -20.64 12.23
N ASP A 345 12.44 -20.03 13.33
CA ASP A 345 11.77 -18.73 13.34
C ASP A 345 12.64 -17.59 12.79
N GLU A 346 13.97 -17.64 12.96
CA GLU A 346 14.88 -16.62 12.42
C GLU A 346 15.00 -16.75 10.90
N SER A 347 15.24 -17.96 10.40
CA SER A 347 15.29 -18.26 8.97
C SER A 347 13.97 -17.95 8.27
N ARG A 348 12.83 -18.24 8.92
CA ARG A 348 11.49 -17.94 8.37
C ARG A 348 11.23 -16.44 8.27
N ARG A 349 11.63 -15.64 9.27
CA ARG A 349 11.52 -14.18 9.19
C ARG A 349 12.34 -13.62 8.03
N ALA A 350 13.62 -14.01 7.93
CA ALA A 350 14.50 -13.54 6.86
C ALA A 350 13.96 -13.92 5.47
N ALA A 351 13.53 -15.18 5.30
CA ALA A 351 12.95 -15.66 4.04
C ALA A 351 11.62 -14.95 3.69
N ALA A 352 10.73 -14.75 4.67
CA ALA A 352 9.46 -14.08 4.46
C ALA A 352 9.65 -12.62 4.02
N LEU A 353 10.56 -11.88 4.65
CA LEU A 353 10.84 -10.49 4.26
C LEU A 353 11.46 -10.41 2.85
N ALA A 354 12.42 -11.29 2.56
CA ALA A 354 13.07 -11.37 1.26
C ALA A 354 12.06 -11.68 0.15
N ALA A 355 11.25 -12.73 0.34
CA ALA A 355 10.24 -13.16 -0.61
C ALA A 355 9.14 -12.10 -0.78
N ALA A 356 8.58 -11.55 0.30
CA ALA A 356 7.57 -10.50 0.23
C ALA A 356 8.10 -9.25 -0.49
N SER A 357 9.38 -8.90 -0.28
CA SER A 357 10.03 -7.76 -0.93
C SER A 357 10.15 -7.97 -2.44
N SER A 358 10.70 -9.12 -2.87
CA SER A 358 10.80 -9.45 -4.29
C SER A 358 9.42 -9.55 -4.95
N LEU A 359 8.46 -10.22 -4.28
CA LEU A 359 7.14 -10.48 -4.84
C LEU A 359 6.33 -9.22 -5.04
N HIS A 360 6.30 -8.25 -4.11
CA HIS A 360 5.52 -7.04 -4.35
C HIS A 360 6.15 -6.15 -5.43
N GLN A 361 7.48 -6.09 -5.51
CA GLN A 361 8.18 -5.34 -6.56
C GLN A 361 7.93 -5.97 -7.93
N HIS A 362 8.05 -7.29 -8.02
CA HIS A 362 7.72 -8.03 -9.23
C HIS A 362 6.24 -7.92 -9.57
N ALA A 363 5.33 -8.01 -8.60
CA ALA A 363 3.90 -7.85 -8.80
C ALA A 363 3.53 -6.42 -9.23
N GLN A 364 4.23 -5.40 -8.76
CA GLN A 364 4.03 -4.01 -9.21
C GLN A 364 4.46 -3.85 -10.67
N LEU A 365 5.57 -4.49 -11.03
CA LEU A 365 6.07 -4.50 -12.39
C LEU A 365 5.35 -5.47 -13.30
N THR A 366 4.57 -6.46 -12.84
CA THR A 366 3.89 -7.46 -13.67
C THR A 366 2.37 -7.48 -13.51
N HIS A 367 1.84 -6.62 -12.62
CA HIS A 367 0.43 -6.54 -12.22
C HIS A 367 -0.18 -7.90 -11.87
N SER A 368 0.60 -8.77 -11.23
CA SER A 368 0.14 -10.08 -10.76
C SER A 368 -0.58 -9.95 -9.42
N ALA A 369 -1.92 -10.00 -9.44
CA ALA A 369 -2.72 -10.02 -8.21
C ALA A 369 -2.42 -11.27 -7.34
N ALA A 370 -2.04 -12.38 -7.96
CA ALA A 370 -1.68 -13.60 -7.24
C ALA A 370 -0.39 -13.40 -6.42
N GLU A 371 0.65 -12.83 -7.04
CA GLU A 371 1.92 -12.55 -6.36
C GLU A 371 1.79 -11.43 -5.34
N ALA A 372 0.96 -10.41 -5.60
CA ALA A 372 0.66 -9.39 -4.61
C ALA A 372 -0.03 -9.98 -3.36
N ARG A 373 -0.99 -10.91 -3.54
CA ARG A 373 -1.61 -11.64 -2.40
C ARG A 373 -0.60 -12.55 -1.69
N GLU A 374 0.27 -13.22 -2.43
CA GLU A 374 1.36 -14.03 -1.86
C GLU A 374 2.31 -13.16 -1.02
N ALA A 375 2.70 -11.99 -1.52
CA ALA A 375 3.52 -11.03 -0.80
C ALA A 375 2.86 -10.56 0.51
N VAL A 376 1.56 -10.24 0.48
CA VAL A 376 0.79 -9.88 1.68
C VAL A 376 0.79 -11.02 2.69
N ALA A 377 0.52 -12.25 2.26
CA ALA A 377 0.49 -13.42 3.15
C ALA A 377 1.84 -13.70 3.80
N LEU A 378 2.94 -13.60 3.04
CA LEU A 378 4.30 -13.81 3.54
C LEU A 378 4.72 -12.69 4.49
N ALA A 379 4.44 -11.43 4.16
CA ALA A 379 4.74 -10.30 5.04
C ALA A 379 3.97 -10.40 6.37
N GLN A 380 2.69 -10.80 6.34
CA GLN A 380 1.90 -11.04 7.55
C GLN A 380 2.47 -12.18 8.40
N THR A 381 2.82 -13.30 7.76
CA THR A 381 3.43 -14.44 8.47
C THR A 381 4.73 -14.04 9.17
N GLY A 382 5.57 -13.26 8.48
CA GLY A 382 6.82 -12.73 9.05
C GLY A 382 6.59 -11.74 10.19
N LEU A 383 5.56 -10.89 10.09
CA LEU A 383 5.15 -9.99 11.15
C LEU A 383 4.72 -10.75 12.41
N ASP A 384 3.85 -11.74 12.29
CA ASP A 384 3.33 -12.53 13.41
C ASP A 384 4.46 -13.23 14.19
N ILE A 385 5.46 -13.77 13.48
CA ILE A 385 6.65 -14.37 14.12
C ILE A 385 7.48 -13.28 14.81
N THR A 386 7.66 -12.12 14.15
CA THR A 386 8.47 -11.02 14.66
C THR A 386 7.87 -10.39 15.92
N GLU A 387 6.56 -10.16 15.96
CA GLU A 387 5.90 -9.61 17.16
C GLU A 387 6.00 -10.54 18.37
N ARG A 388 6.17 -11.86 18.16
CA ARG A 388 6.42 -12.82 19.23
C ARG A 388 7.88 -12.83 19.69
N VAL A 389 8.83 -12.71 18.77
CA VAL A 389 10.26 -12.94 19.02
C VAL A 389 11.02 -11.64 19.30
N ASP A 390 10.82 -10.62 18.48
CA ASP A 390 11.48 -9.33 18.54
C ASP A 390 10.61 -8.21 17.93
N PRO A 391 9.71 -7.61 18.73
CA PRO A 391 8.80 -6.55 18.26
C PRO A 391 9.51 -5.32 17.68
N SER A 392 10.79 -5.08 18.02
CA SER A 392 11.54 -3.91 17.54
C SER A 392 11.83 -3.95 16.04
N GLN A 393 11.72 -5.12 15.41
CA GLN A 393 11.91 -5.33 13.98
C GLN A 393 10.59 -5.40 13.19
N ALA A 394 9.45 -5.19 13.84
CA ALA A 394 8.13 -5.23 13.19
C ALA A 394 7.99 -4.21 12.04
N PHE A 395 8.74 -3.11 12.11
CA PHE A 395 8.78 -2.05 11.09
C PHE A 395 8.94 -2.59 9.66
N ALA A 396 9.93 -3.45 9.42
CA ALA A 396 10.25 -3.93 8.07
C ALA A 396 9.09 -4.73 7.45
N PHE A 397 8.39 -5.52 8.25
CA PHE A 397 7.23 -6.28 7.80
C PHE A 397 5.99 -5.40 7.59
N ARG A 398 5.79 -4.39 8.44
CA ARG A 398 4.70 -3.40 8.25
C ARG A 398 4.91 -2.57 6.98
N HIS A 399 6.16 -2.18 6.70
CA HIS A 399 6.52 -1.53 5.44
C HIS A 399 6.25 -2.45 4.23
N ALA A 400 6.67 -3.72 4.30
CA ALA A 400 6.40 -4.70 3.25
C ALA A 400 4.90 -4.95 3.04
N LEU A 401 4.11 -5.03 4.12
CA LEU A 401 2.64 -5.13 4.05
C LEU A 401 2.01 -3.90 3.41
N ALA A 402 2.48 -2.69 3.75
CA ALA A 402 2.01 -1.45 3.15
C ALA A 402 2.27 -1.42 1.64
N ALA A 403 3.48 -1.79 1.23
CA ALA A 403 3.86 -1.88 -0.19
C ALA A 403 3.04 -2.94 -0.93
N ALA A 404 2.94 -4.16 -0.39
CA ALA A 404 2.22 -5.28 -1.01
C ALA A 404 0.72 -5.02 -1.14
N ASN A 405 0.07 -4.50 -0.09
CA ASN A 405 -1.34 -4.10 -0.15
C ASN A 405 -1.56 -2.92 -1.12
N GLY A 406 -0.59 -2.00 -1.20
CA GLY A 406 -0.60 -0.90 -2.16
C GLY A 406 -0.62 -1.39 -3.60
N VAL A 407 0.23 -2.37 -3.92
CA VAL A 407 0.28 -3.03 -5.23
C VAL A 407 -0.98 -3.86 -5.47
N LEU A 408 -1.45 -4.61 -4.46
CA LEU A 408 -2.67 -5.40 -4.57
C LEU A 408 -3.87 -4.50 -4.91
N TYR A 409 -3.95 -3.32 -4.29
CA TYR A 409 -4.93 -2.30 -4.66
C TYR A 409 -4.73 -1.77 -6.08
N GLU A 410 -3.49 -1.50 -6.52
CA GLU A 410 -3.25 -1.04 -7.89
C GLU A 410 -3.76 -2.04 -8.95
N VAL A 411 -3.64 -3.34 -8.66
CA VAL A 411 -4.03 -4.41 -9.59
C VAL A 411 -5.51 -4.78 -9.48
N THR A 412 -6.03 -4.93 -8.26
CA THR A 412 -7.39 -5.44 -8.03
C THR A 412 -8.39 -4.33 -7.81
N GLY A 413 -7.90 -3.19 -7.34
CA GLY A 413 -8.71 -2.08 -6.93
C GLY A 413 -9.52 -2.29 -5.65
N ASP A 414 -9.23 -3.33 -4.86
CA ASP A 414 -9.96 -3.57 -3.62
C ASP A 414 -9.73 -2.44 -2.59
N PRO A 415 -10.73 -1.62 -2.24
CA PRO A 415 -10.56 -0.49 -1.34
C PRO A 415 -10.27 -0.91 0.12
N GLU A 416 -10.52 -2.15 0.52
CA GLU A 416 -10.04 -2.66 1.82
C GLU A 416 -8.51 -2.80 1.80
N THR A 417 -7.94 -3.34 0.72
CA THR A 417 -6.47 -3.42 0.57
C THR A 417 -5.83 -2.04 0.57
N GLN A 418 -6.47 -1.01 -0.01
CA GLN A 418 -5.93 0.35 0.07
C GLN A 418 -5.94 0.92 1.50
N ARG A 419 -7.02 0.67 2.25
CA ARG A 419 -7.09 1.07 3.67
C ARG A 419 -6.03 0.37 4.50
N GLU A 420 -5.87 -0.92 4.27
CA GLU A 420 -4.85 -1.72 4.95
C GLU A 420 -3.43 -1.23 4.59
N ALA A 421 -3.18 -0.90 3.32
CA ALA A 421 -1.90 -0.33 2.89
C ALA A 421 -1.57 0.98 3.64
N VAL A 422 -2.54 1.89 3.74
CA VAL A 422 -2.39 3.15 4.48
C VAL A 422 -2.20 2.88 5.97
N HIS A 423 -2.97 1.97 6.56
CA HIS A 423 -2.88 1.63 7.97
C HIS A 423 -1.50 1.04 8.34
N GLN A 424 -1.05 0.03 7.60
CA GLN A 424 0.26 -0.60 7.79
C GLN A 424 1.40 0.37 7.52
N GLY A 425 1.25 1.26 6.54
CA GLY A 425 2.23 2.31 6.26
C GLY A 425 2.39 3.26 7.45
N GLN A 426 1.29 3.69 8.07
CA GLN A 426 1.35 4.53 9.28
C GLN A 426 2.00 3.79 10.45
N LEU A 427 1.62 2.53 10.69
CA LEU A 427 2.22 1.71 11.75
C LEU A 427 3.71 1.41 11.53
N ALA A 428 4.18 1.43 10.27
CA ALA A 428 5.60 1.37 9.95
C ALA A 428 6.28 2.70 10.33
N LEU A 429 5.71 3.85 9.95
CA LEU A 429 6.30 5.15 10.31
C LEU A 429 6.42 5.35 11.83
N ASP A 430 5.45 4.85 12.61
CA ASP A 430 5.48 4.89 14.07
C ASP A 430 6.64 4.06 14.69
N GLY A 431 7.25 3.14 13.91
CA GLY A 431 8.33 2.24 14.33
C GLY A 431 9.71 2.56 13.75
N LEU A 432 9.93 3.78 13.24
CA LEU A 432 11.16 4.17 12.54
C LEU A 432 12.42 4.28 13.43
N ASP A 433 12.31 4.15 14.75
CA ASP A 433 13.42 4.35 15.69
C ASP A 433 14.63 3.44 15.43
N THR A 434 14.42 2.30 14.75
CA THR A 434 15.44 1.30 14.43
C THR A 434 15.87 1.28 12.95
N ALA A 435 15.30 2.15 12.11
CA ALA A 435 15.54 2.17 10.67
C ALA A 435 16.81 2.95 10.29
N ASP A 436 17.56 2.45 9.30
CA ASP A 436 18.62 3.23 8.65
C ASP A 436 18.04 4.33 7.73
N GLU A 437 18.90 5.20 7.21
CA GLU A 437 18.50 6.34 6.38
C GLU A 437 17.79 5.90 5.08
N VAL A 438 18.22 4.82 4.44
CA VAL A 438 17.62 4.30 3.20
C VAL A 438 16.25 3.71 3.48
N GLN A 439 16.11 2.93 4.56
CA GLN A 439 14.86 2.36 5.03
C GLN A 439 13.87 3.45 5.41
N ARG A 440 14.32 4.49 6.11
CA ARG A 440 13.52 5.67 6.47
C ARG A 440 13.00 6.38 5.24
N ALA A 441 13.87 6.75 4.31
CA ALA A 441 13.48 7.44 3.08
C ALA A 441 12.50 6.62 2.25
N THR A 442 12.73 5.30 2.13
CA THR A 442 11.87 4.38 1.38
C THR A 442 10.49 4.26 2.03
N ALA A 443 10.41 4.11 3.35
CA ALA A 443 9.12 3.98 4.04
C ALA A 443 8.29 5.27 3.98
N LEU A 444 8.93 6.43 4.17
CA LEU A 444 8.29 7.73 4.00
C LEU A 444 7.72 7.88 2.59
N ALA A 445 8.51 7.56 1.55
CA ALA A 445 8.10 7.67 0.16
C ALA A 445 7.00 6.66 -0.22
N THR A 446 7.08 5.42 0.27
CA THR A 446 6.02 4.42 0.07
C THR A 446 4.70 4.92 0.65
N HIS A 447 4.70 5.41 1.90
CA HIS A 447 3.49 5.91 2.54
C HIS A 447 2.97 7.19 1.87
N ALA A 448 3.88 8.10 1.47
CA ALA A 448 3.53 9.27 0.68
C ALA A 448 2.84 8.89 -0.63
N GLY A 449 3.36 7.91 -1.37
CA GLY A 449 2.77 7.39 -2.60
C GLY A 449 1.36 6.80 -2.38
N LEU A 450 1.17 6.05 -1.29
CA LEU A 450 -0.14 5.48 -0.92
C LEU A 450 -1.18 6.58 -0.64
N LEU A 451 -0.81 7.57 0.18
CA LEU A 451 -1.67 8.71 0.49
C LEU A 451 -1.92 9.57 -0.74
N HIS A 452 -0.92 9.78 -1.60
CA HIS A 452 -1.06 10.54 -2.83
C HIS A 452 -2.11 9.89 -3.76
N ARG A 453 -1.99 8.59 -4.02
CA ARG A 453 -2.97 7.86 -4.86
C ARG A 453 -4.37 7.92 -4.27
N TYR A 454 -4.49 7.76 -2.95
CA TYR A 454 -5.76 7.91 -2.25
C TYR A 454 -6.33 9.33 -2.42
N ALA A 455 -5.50 10.34 -2.22
CA ALA A 455 -5.88 11.74 -2.30
C ALA A 455 -6.30 12.15 -3.71
N ALA A 456 -5.54 11.77 -4.74
CA ALA A 456 -5.84 12.06 -6.14
C ALA A 456 -7.16 11.42 -6.59
N ARG A 457 -7.45 10.19 -6.13
CA ARG A 457 -8.73 9.51 -6.39
C ARG A 457 -9.89 10.10 -5.61
N MET A 458 -9.68 10.72 -4.46
CA MET A 458 -10.76 11.25 -3.62
C MET A 458 -10.88 12.79 -3.68
N ALA A 459 -10.02 13.44 -4.46
CA ALA A 459 -9.81 14.89 -4.42
C ALA A 459 -9.58 15.42 -2.98
N ASP A 460 -8.92 14.61 -2.14
CA ASP A 460 -8.68 14.93 -0.73
C ASP A 460 -7.40 15.75 -0.57
N ARG A 461 -7.58 17.07 -0.47
CA ARG A 461 -6.49 18.03 -0.27
C ARG A 461 -5.72 17.80 1.03
N SER A 462 -6.37 17.35 2.09
CA SER A 462 -5.70 17.13 3.39
C SER A 462 -4.72 15.97 3.29
N ARG A 463 -5.17 14.85 2.71
CA ARG A 463 -4.31 13.67 2.49
C ARG A 463 -3.19 13.98 1.49
N LEU A 464 -3.44 14.79 0.47
CA LEU A 464 -2.38 15.19 -0.47
C LEU A 464 -1.28 16.01 0.23
N ARG A 465 -1.65 16.93 1.13
CA ARG A 465 -0.65 17.68 1.91
C ARG A 465 0.14 16.80 2.86
N GLN A 466 -0.49 15.78 3.44
CA GLN A 466 0.22 14.77 4.26
C GLN A 466 1.20 13.97 3.42
N ALA A 467 0.77 13.49 2.24
CA ALA A 467 1.65 12.82 1.28
C ALA A 467 2.86 13.69 0.92
N LEU A 468 2.62 14.96 0.58
CA LEU A 468 3.67 15.90 0.23
C LEU A 468 4.66 16.15 1.38
N ALA A 469 4.18 16.24 2.62
CA ALA A 469 5.06 16.42 3.78
C ALA A 469 6.01 15.24 3.97
N LEU A 470 5.49 14.02 3.85
CA LEU A 470 6.28 12.79 3.93
C LEU A 470 7.26 12.67 2.75
N GLN A 471 6.83 13.04 1.54
CA GLN A 471 7.69 13.01 0.37
C GLN A 471 8.84 14.02 0.47
N ARG A 472 8.58 15.21 1.03
CA ARG A 472 9.63 16.19 1.34
C ARG A 472 10.63 15.63 2.34
N GLU A 473 10.15 15.08 3.46
CA GLU A 473 11.02 14.46 4.46
C GLU A 473 11.88 13.34 3.85
N ALA A 474 11.28 12.47 3.04
CA ALA A 474 12.00 11.42 2.33
C ALA A 474 13.11 12.00 1.42
N SER A 475 12.79 13.06 0.68
CA SER A 475 13.73 13.75 -0.20
C SER A 475 14.77 14.62 0.51
N GLU A 476 14.72 14.76 1.83
CA GLU A 476 15.72 15.52 2.61
C GLU A 476 16.70 14.61 3.36
N VAL A 477 16.47 13.30 3.36
CA VAL A 477 17.38 12.32 3.97
C VAL A 477 18.76 12.40 3.30
N PRO A 478 19.85 12.55 4.09
CA PRO A 478 21.21 12.65 3.58
C PRO A 478 21.75 11.31 3.05
N ASP A 479 22.89 11.35 2.37
CA ASP A 479 23.72 10.19 2.00
C ASP A 479 23.03 9.05 1.21
N LEU A 480 21.90 9.35 0.56
CA LEU A 480 21.21 8.42 -0.34
C LEU A 480 21.95 8.24 -1.67
N HIS A 481 21.90 7.02 -2.23
CA HIS A 481 22.41 6.76 -3.57
C HIS A 481 21.61 7.52 -4.65
N SER A 482 22.27 7.88 -5.76
CA SER A 482 21.76 8.75 -6.82
C SER A 482 20.38 8.32 -7.36
N THR A 483 20.19 7.04 -7.67
CA THR A 483 18.93 6.52 -8.24
C THR A 483 17.72 6.70 -7.32
N LEU A 484 17.88 6.47 -6.01
CA LEU A 484 16.79 6.67 -5.05
C LEU A 484 16.51 8.15 -4.88
N ARG A 485 17.56 8.98 -4.77
CA ARG A 485 17.44 10.44 -4.71
C ARG A 485 16.63 11.02 -5.87
N VAL A 486 16.94 10.61 -7.10
CA VAL A 486 16.19 11.01 -8.32
C VAL A 486 14.73 10.60 -8.23
N THR A 487 14.44 9.37 -7.79
CA THR A 487 13.06 8.87 -7.66
C THR A 487 12.25 9.69 -6.65
N LEU A 488 12.85 10.03 -5.52
CA LEU A 488 12.21 10.83 -4.47
C LEU A 488 11.92 12.26 -4.95
N LEU A 489 12.87 12.88 -5.65
CA LEU A 489 12.71 14.23 -6.19
C LEU A 489 11.65 14.29 -7.31
N CYS A 490 11.61 13.30 -8.20
CA CYS A 490 10.55 13.24 -9.22
C CYS A 490 9.18 13.01 -8.58
N GLY A 491 9.09 12.15 -7.55
CA GLY A 491 7.87 11.97 -6.76
C GLY A 491 7.41 13.26 -6.08
N LEU A 492 8.35 14.05 -5.55
CA LEU A 492 8.09 15.37 -4.98
C LEU A 492 7.56 16.35 -6.04
N ALA A 493 8.20 16.42 -7.21
CA ALA A 493 7.77 17.27 -8.32
C ALA A 493 6.33 16.96 -8.75
N GLY A 494 6.00 15.68 -8.95
CA GLY A 494 4.66 15.23 -9.33
C GLY A 494 3.59 15.59 -8.29
N MET A 495 3.85 15.34 -7.00
CA MET A 495 2.90 15.71 -5.92
C MET A 495 2.70 17.22 -5.80
N LEU A 496 3.74 18.02 -6.05
CA LEU A 496 3.63 19.48 -6.07
C LEU A 496 2.80 19.99 -7.25
N THR A 497 2.95 19.39 -8.44
CA THR A 497 2.13 19.74 -9.60
C THR A 497 0.67 19.33 -9.40
N ASP A 498 0.41 18.15 -8.83
CA ASP A 498 -0.95 17.68 -8.55
C ASP A 498 -1.64 18.54 -7.47
N LEU A 499 -0.89 18.94 -6.44
CA LEU A 499 -1.40 19.86 -5.42
C LEU A 499 -1.77 21.22 -6.03
N HIS A 500 -0.94 21.75 -6.94
CA HIS A 500 -1.25 22.99 -7.65
C HIS A 500 -2.52 22.88 -8.49
N VAL A 501 -2.76 21.74 -9.15
CA VAL A 501 -3.99 21.53 -9.95
C VAL A 501 -5.24 21.46 -9.06
N LEU A 502 -5.13 20.93 -7.83
CA LEU A 502 -6.26 20.78 -6.91
C LEU A 502 -6.55 22.00 -6.03
N GLU A 503 -5.55 22.83 -5.75
CA GLU A 503 -5.68 24.08 -4.99
C GLU A 503 -5.94 25.28 -5.91
N ARG A 504 -6.69 26.28 -5.43
CA ARG A 504 -6.85 27.52 -6.19
C ARG A 504 -5.47 28.20 -6.33
N PRO A 505 -5.10 28.71 -7.51
CA PRO A 505 -3.79 29.27 -7.77
C PRO A 505 -3.65 30.64 -7.12
N GLU A 506 -3.50 30.67 -5.80
CA GLU A 506 -3.16 31.91 -5.08
C GLU A 506 -1.63 32.07 -4.93
N SER A 507 -0.86 30.97 -5.04
CA SER A 507 0.62 30.97 -5.05
C SER A 507 1.19 30.01 -6.10
N GLN A 508 2.24 30.45 -6.80
CA GLN A 508 3.02 29.66 -7.77
C GLN A 508 4.20 28.93 -7.11
N GLU A 509 4.34 29.02 -5.79
CA GLU A 509 5.45 28.44 -5.03
C GLU A 509 5.59 26.94 -5.24
N ASN A 510 4.48 26.20 -5.27
CA ASN A 510 4.48 24.76 -5.52
C ASN A 510 5.11 24.43 -6.90
N LEU A 511 4.83 25.23 -7.93
CA LEU A 511 5.38 25.02 -9.28
C LEU A 511 6.87 25.37 -9.35
N HIS A 512 7.30 26.43 -8.66
CA HIS A 512 8.73 26.73 -8.54
C HIS A 512 9.50 25.62 -7.83
N GLN A 513 8.95 25.08 -6.74
CA GLN A 513 9.53 23.93 -6.03
C GLN A 513 9.54 22.66 -6.90
N ALA A 514 8.47 22.41 -7.68
CA ALA A 514 8.40 21.27 -8.59
C ALA A 514 9.47 21.35 -9.68
N VAL A 515 9.66 22.52 -10.29
CA VAL A 515 10.73 22.75 -11.26
C VAL A 515 12.10 22.54 -10.62
N ALA A 516 12.34 23.10 -9.43
CA ALA A 516 13.62 22.94 -8.73
C ALA A 516 13.93 21.47 -8.40
N ALA A 517 12.94 20.72 -7.90
CA ALA A 517 13.10 19.29 -7.61
C ALA A 517 13.38 18.47 -8.88
N ALA A 518 12.69 18.75 -9.98
CA ALA A 518 12.92 18.07 -11.25
C ALA A 518 14.27 18.44 -11.90
N GLU A 519 14.74 19.69 -11.77
CA GLU A 519 16.08 20.12 -12.20
C GLU A 519 17.19 19.44 -11.37
N GLU A 520 17.02 19.36 -10.05
CA GLU A 520 17.94 18.63 -9.15
C GLU A 520 17.98 17.15 -9.54
N ALA A 521 16.82 16.52 -9.75
CA ALA A 521 16.72 15.13 -10.18
C ALA A 521 17.46 14.89 -11.51
N LEU A 522 17.27 15.76 -12.49
CA LEU A 522 17.93 15.66 -13.79
C LEU A 522 19.45 15.85 -13.67
N SER A 523 19.93 16.70 -12.75
CA SER A 523 21.36 16.94 -12.53
C SER A 523 22.10 15.74 -11.91
N ILE A 524 21.37 14.88 -11.21
CA ILE A 524 21.90 13.67 -10.53
C ILE A 524 21.79 12.44 -11.44
N ALA A 525 20.79 12.40 -12.33
CA ALA A 525 20.50 11.26 -13.18
C ALA A 525 21.59 11.01 -14.24
N GLU A 526 21.86 9.75 -14.55
CA GLU A 526 22.76 9.39 -15.64
C GLU A 526 22.18 9.81 -17.01
N PRO A 527 22.99 10.43 -17.88
CA PRO A 527 22.54 10.85 -19.21
C PRO A 527 21.95 9.69 -20.01
N HIS A 528 20.79 9.90 -20.63
CA HIS A 528 20.05 8.90 -21.43
C HIS A 528 19.55 7.66 -20.65
N GLY A 529 19.69 7.65 -19.32
CA GLY A 529 19.10 6.61 -18.46
C GLY A 529 17.58 6.79 -18.29
N GLY A 530 16.88 5.70 -17.95
CA GLY A 530 15.42 5.73 -17.73
C GLY A 530 14.97 6.64 -16.56
N ALA A 531 15.87 6.93 -15.60
CA ALA A 531 15.62 7.90 -14.54
C ALA A 531 15.68 9.35 -15.07
N ALA A 532 16.60 9.65 -15.99
CA ALA A 532 16.69 10.96 -16.63
C ALA A 532 15.48 11.24 -17.53
N GLN A 533 15.00 10.24 -18.28
CA GLN A 533 13.78 10.37 -19.09
C GLN A 533 12.55 10.70 -18.23
N PHE A 534 12.44 10.10 -17.04
CA PHE A 534 11.35 10.41 -16.10
C PHE A 534 11.50 11.81 -15.50
N ALA A 535 12.71 12.20 -15.08
CA ALA A 535 12.98 13.56 -14.60
C ALA A 535 12.69 14.63 -15.66
N LEU A 536 13.02 14.36 -16.94
CA LEU A 536 12.69 15.24 -18.07
C LEU A 536 11.19 15.42 -18.26
N HIS A 537 10.40 14.35 -18.14
CA HIS A 537 8.94 14.44 -18.17
C HIS A 537 8.40 15.35 -17.07
N GLU A 538 8.78 15.09 -15.81
CA GLU A 538 8.35 15.91 -14.66
C GLU A 538 8.77 17.38 -14.82
N LEU A 539 9.97 17.61 -15.34
CA LEU A 539 10.49 18.95 -15.61
C LEU A 539 9.67 19.69 -16.68
N MET A 540 9.39 19.04 -17.81
CA MET A 540 8.58 19.62 -18.89
C MET A 540 7.17 19.94 -18.39
N HIS A 541 6.55 19.01 -17.64
CA HIS A 541 5.21 19.19 -17.09
C HIS A 541 5.15 20.36 -16.10
N ALA A 542 6.07 20.41 -15.13
CA ALA A 542 6.16 21.47 -14.12
C ALA A 542 6.45 22.83 -14.75
N LYS A 543 7.41 22.92 -15.69
CA LYS A 543 7.72 24.16 -16.42
C LYS A 543 6.54 24.63 -17.27
N ARG A 544 5.80 23.72 -17.93
CA ARG A 544 4.62 24.10 -18.70
C ARG A 544 3.55 24.72 -17.80
N LEU A 545 3.22 24.07 -16.69
CA LEU A 545 2.27 24.60 -15.71
C LEU A 545 2.73 25.98 -15.19
N LEU A 546 4.02 26.11 -14.84
CA LEU A 546 4.59 27.37 -14.37
C LEU A 546 4.48 28.47 -15.42
N GLY A 547 4.89 28.19 -16.66
CA GLY A 547 4.81 29.13 -17.78
C GLY A 547 3.38 29.55 -18.11
N THR A 548 2.41 28.64 -18.03
CA THR A 548 0.98 28.97 -18.19
C THR A 548 0.47 29.82 -17.02
N ALA A 549 0.79 29.47 -15.77
CA ALA A 549 0.33 30.19 -14.59
C ALA A 549 0.92 31.60 -14.46
N THR A 550 2.14 31.80 -14.95
CA THR A 550 2.87 33.09 -14.94
C THR A 550 2.68 33.91 -16.22
N ASN A 551 2.08 33.32 -17.27
CA ASN A 551 2.12 33.83 -18.64
C ASN A 551 3.55 34.12 -19.14
N ASP A 552 4.54 33.32 -18.72
CA ASP A 552 5.95 33.46 -19.13
C ASP A 552 6.25 32.68 -20.41
N ALA A 553 6.36 33.39 -21.53
CA ALA A 553 6.70 32.82 -22.82
C ALA A 553 8.14 32.24 -22.88
N GLY A 554 9.08 32.75 -22.07
CA GLY A 554 10.44 32.22 -21.97
C GLY A 554 10.45 30.81 -21.38
N VAL A 555 9.71 30.61 -20.28
CA VAL A 555 9.56 29.29 -19.66
C VAL A 555 8.88 28.31 -20.63
N LEU A 556 7.80 28.73 -21.32
CA LEU A 556 7.12 27.87 -22.29
C LEU A 556 8.02 27.49 -23.48
N ARG A 557 8.86 28.40 -23.98
CA ARG A 557 9.86 28.07 -25.02
C ARG A 557 10.89 27.06 -24.54
N SER A 558 11.29 27.10 -23.27
CA SER A 558 12.20 26.09 -22.71
C SER A 558 11.57 24.69 -22.69
N VAL A 559 10.25 24.58 -22.47
CA VAL A 559 9.51 23.30 -22.59
C VAL A 559 9.55 22.79 -24.03
N VAL A 560 9.30 23.67 -25.00
CA VAL A 560 9.36 23.30 -26.44
C VAL A 560 10.75 22.80 -26.81
N ALA A 561 11.81 23.49 -26.35
CA ALA A 561 13.19 23.08 -26.62
C ALA A 561 13.55 21.72 -26.00
N LEU A 562 13.17 21.48 -24.74
CA LEU A 562 13.37 20.18 -24.08
C LEU A 562 12.63 19.05 -24.80
N ALA A 563 11.39 19.31 -25.24
CA ALA A 563 10.62 18.31 -25.97
C ALA A 563 11.19 18.07 -27.38
N ASP A 564 11.65 19.12 -28.08
CA ASP A 564 12.33 18.98 -29.38
C ASP A 564 13.61 18.14 -29.26
N GLU A 565 14.36 18.27 -28.15
CA GLU A 565 15.54 17.44 -27.88
C GLU A 565 15.16 15.95 -27.71
N VAL A 566 14.12 15.66 -26.91
CA VAL A 566 13.61 14.30 -26.73
C VAL A 566 13.08 13.69 -28.03
N LEU A 567 12.43 14.50 -28.86
CA LEU A 567 11.86 14.07 -30.15
C LEU A 567 12.90 13.93 -31.26
N ALA A 568 14.09 14.52 -31.11
CA ALA A 568 15.18 14.45 -32.06
C ALA A 568 16.16 13.30 -31.80
N ASP A 569 16.12 12.68 -30.61
CA ASP A 569 16.91 11.49 -30.27
C ASP A 569 16.39 10.25 -31.03
N ASP A 570 17.29 9.30 -31.32
CA ASP A 570 17.00 8.14 -32.17
C ASP A 570 15.94 7.23 -31.52
N GLU A 571 15.07 6.61 -32.32
CA GLU A 571 13.99 5.71 -31.84
C GLU A 571 14.54 4.51 -31.04
N THR A 572 15.84 4.25 -31.16
CA THR A 572 16.56 3.24 -30.38
C THR A 572 16.77 3.66 -28.92
N ASN A 573 16.90 4.95 -28.60
CA ASN A 573 17.22 5.44 -27.25
C ASN A 573 15.99 5.92 -26.46
N VAL A 574 14.96 6.43 -27.13
CA VAL A 574 13.76 6.97 -26.49
C VAL A 574 12.59 6.00 -26.60
N VAL A 575 11.99 5.65 -25.46
CA VAL A 575 10.76 4.86 -25.45
C VAL A 575 9.65 5.66 -26.11
N LYS A 576 8.94 5.09 -27.09
CA LYS A 576 7.87 5.76 -27.87
C LYS A 576 6.82 6.49 -27.00
N GLY A 577 6.50 5.94 -25.82
CA GLY A 577 5.62 6.61 -24.84
C GLY A 577 6.20 7.91 -24.25
N VAL A 578 7.51 7.98 -24.03
CA VAL A 578 8.23 9.20 -23.59
C VAL A 578 8.22 10.24 -24.71
N ALA A 579 8.44 9.83 -25.97
CA ALA A 579 8.35 10.75 -27.12
C ALA A 579 6.95 11.36 -27.26
N GLN A 580 5.88 10.57 -27.08
CA GLN A 580 4.51 11.07 -27.22
C GLN A 580 4.04 11.94 -26.04
N THR A 581 4.52 11.66 -24.81
CA THR A 581 4.30 12.56 -23.66
C THR A 581 5.06 13.87 -23.83
N ALA A 582 6.29 13.83 -24.37
CA ALA A 582 7.02 15.03 -24.76
C ALA A 582 6.27 15.83 -25.84
N GLU A 583 5.72 15.19 -26.87
CA GLU A 583 4.91 15.86 -27.90
C GLU A 583 3.63 16.49 -27.33
N LEU A 584 2.98 15.84 -26.37
CA LEU A 584 1.83 16.41 -25.66
C LEU A 584 2.22 17.70 -24.89
N GLU A 585 3.28 17.65 -24.10
CA GLU A 585 3.76 18.81 -23.33
C GLU A 585 4.23 19.95 -24.24
N ARG A 586 4.93 19.61 -25.34
CA ARG A 586 5.32 20.54 -26.41
C ARG A 586 4.11 21.23 -27.03
N ALA A 587 3.11 20.48 -27.46
CA ALA A 587 1.95 21.01 -28.14
C ALA A 587 1.10 21.90 -27.21
N ARG A 588 0.98 21.55 -25.92
CA ARG A 588 0.32 22.39 -24.90
C ARG A 588 1.10 23.67 -24.59
N ALA A 589 2.44 23.60 -24.57
CA ALA A 589 3.29 24.77 -24.41
C ALA A 589 3.13 25.73 -25.60
N LEU A 590 3.15 25.21 -26.84
CA LEU A 590 2.87 25.96 -28.06
C LEU A 590 1.45 26.58 -28.06
N GLY A 591 0.45 25.85 -27.56
CA GLY A 591 -0.91 26.38 -27.41
C GLY A 591 -0.98 27.56 -26.44
N SER A 592 -0.22 27.50 -25.34
CA SER A 592 -0.12 28.62 -24.39
C SER A 592 0.65 29.81 -24.99
N LEU A 593 1.74 29.57 -25.71
CA LEU A 593 2.47 30.61 -26.46
C LEU A 593 1.58 31.30 -27.51
N ALA A 594 0.75 30.54 -28.21
CA ALA A 594 -0.20 31.09 -29.18
C ALA A 594 -1.20 32.05 -28.54
N ARG A 595 -1.61 31.83 -27.27
CA ARG A 595 -2.48 32.74 -26.51
C ARG A 595 -1.73 33.99 -26.05
N ILE A 596 -0.51 33.85 -25.55
CA ILE A 596 0.28 34.97 -24.99
C ILE A 596 0.78 35.91 -26.10
N GLU A 597 1.29 35.34 -27.20
CA GLU A 597 1.97 36.10 -28.26
C GLU A 597 1.08 36.36 -29.48
N ASN A 598 -0.15 35.83 -29.48
CA ASN A 598 -1.08 35.84 -30.61
C ASN A 598 -0.46 35.25 -31.91
N GLY A 599 0.35 34.21 -31.76
CA GLY A 599 1.08 33.56 -32.86
C GLY A 599 0.27 32.51 -33.60
N ALA A 600 -0.14 32.78 -34.84
CA ALA A 600 -0.87 31.83 -35.68
C ALA A 600 -0.06 30.57 -36.06
N GLU A 601 1.28 30.67 -36.08
CA GLU A 601 2.17 29.53 -36.32
C GLU A 601 2.24 28.60 -35.11
N HIS A 602 2.42 29.14 -33.90
CA HIS A 602 2.35 28.37 -32.65
C HIS A 602 1.01 27.64 -32.53
N ARG A 603 -0.11 28.29 -32.87
CA ARG A 603 -1.43 27.66 -32.85
C ARG A 603 -1.53 26.47 -33.82
N ARG A 604 -1.05 26.63 -35.06
CA ARG A 604 -1.05 25.56 -36.06
C ARG A 604 -0.15 24.39 -35.65
N ALA A 605 1.04 24.68 -35.13
CA ALA A 605 1.97 23.65 -34.66
C ALA A 605 1.42 22.89 -33.45
N ALA A 606 0.85 23.60 -32.48
CA ALA A 606 0.16 23.01 -31.32
C ALA A 606 -0.98 22.09 -31.77
N PHE A 607 -1.85 22.58 -32.65
CA PHE A 607 -2.99 21.82 -33.14
C PHE A 607 -2.57 20.52 -33.86
N ALA A 608 -1.55 20.60 -34.73
CA ALA A 608 -1.03 19.44 -35.45
C ALA A 608 -0.37 18.41 -34.50
N GLY A 609 0.35 18.87 -33.47
CA GLY A 609 0.95 17.99 -32.47
C GLY A 609 -0.10 17.26 -31.64
N LEU A 610 -1.13 17.97 -31.17
CA LEU A 610 -2.23 17.37 -30.43
C LEU A 610 -2.98 16.34 -31.28
N ALA A 611 -3.24 16.63 -32.57
CA ALA A 611 -3.88 15.69 -33.48
C ALA A 611 -3.09 14.36 -33.61
N ARG A 612 -1.75 14.43 -33.74
CA ARG A 612 -0.89 13.23 -33.77
C ARG A 612 -1.05 12.37 -32.51
N VAL A 613 -1.11 13.00 -31.33
CA VAL A 613 -1.30 12.27 -30.07
C VAL A 613 -2.70 11.68 -29.98
N VAL A 614 -3.76 12.41 -30.36
CA VAL A 614 -5.17 11.95 -30.33
C VAL A 614 -5.38 10.72 -31.22
N ASP A 615 -4.84 10.75 -32.44
CA ASP A 615 -5.06 9.72 -33.45
C ASP A 615 -4.12 8.51 -33.30
N SER A 616 -3.13 8.59 -32.41
CA SER A 616 -2.23 7.47 -32.13
C SER A 616 -2.97 6.35 -31.40
N ALA A 617 -3.20 5.23 -32.09
CA ALA A 617 -3.78 4.02 -31.49
C ALA A 617 -2.86 3.38 -30.45
N GLU A 618 -1.58 3.72 -30.48
CA GLU A 618 -0.54 3.09 -29.69
C GLU A 618 -0.37 3.67 -28.29
N ILE A 619 -1.01 4.81 -28.01
CA ILE A 619 -0.87 5.56 -26.77
C ILE A 619 -2.06 5.30 -25.84
N ARG A 620 -1.78 5.36 -24.53
CA ARG A 620 -2.80 5.19 -23.47
C ARG A 620 -3.99 6.12 -23.72
N PRO A 621 -5.24 5.62 -23.61
CA PRO A 621 -6.46 6.41 -23.80
C PRO A 621 -6.47 7.72 -23.01
N TRP A 622 -5.86 7.72 -21.82
CA TRP A 622 -5.76 8.89 -20.95
C TRP A 622 -4.99 10.06 -21.58
N VAL A 623 -3.81 9.76 -22.12
CA VAL A 623 -2.93 10.76 -22.76
C VAL A 623 -3.59 11.31 -24.04
N ARG A 624 -4.30 10.44 -24.77
CA ARG A 624 -5.09 10.84 -25.96
C ARG A 624 -6.24 11.76 -25.59
N MET A 625 -6.95 11.45 -24.51
CA MET A 625 -8.04 12.29 -24.00
C MET A 625 -7.53 13.66 -23.56
N GLN A 626 -6.40 13.68 -22.84
CA GLN A 626 -5.66 14.88 -22.47
C GLN A 626 -5.26 15.75 -23.67
N ALA A 627 -4.86 15.13 -24.79
CA ALA A 627 -4.57 15.81 -26.03
C ALA A 627 -5.84 16.33 -26.73
N ALA A 628 -6.92 15.54 -26.74
CA ALA A 628 -8.19 15.89 -27.36
C ALA A 628 -8.81 17.13 -26.70
N VAL A 629 -8.84 17.18 -25.37
CA VAL A 629 -9.35 18.36 -24.64
C VAL A 629 -8.50 19.59 -24.92
N ALA A 630 -7.17 19.46 -24.93
CA ALA A 630 -6.29 20.57 -25.29
C ALA A 630 -6.48 21.03 -26.75
N GLN A 631 -6.82 20.10 -27.66
CA GLN A 631 -7.09 20.42 -29.06
C GLN A 631 -8.39 21.21 -29.21
N LEU A 632 -9.45 20.81 -28.49
CA LEU A 632 -10.74 21.52 -28.46
C LEU A 632 -10.59 22.97 -27.98
N GLN A 633 -9.75 23.20 -26.97
CA GLN A 633 -9.46 24.56 -26.48
C GLN A 633 -8.75 25.46 -27.50
N LEU A 634 -8.16 24.89 -28.56
CA LEU A 634 -7.52 25.63 -29.66
C LEU A 634 -8.39 25.69 -30.93
N SER A 635 -9.45 24.89 -30.99
CA SER A 635 -10.38 24.82 -32.12
C SER A 635 -11.20 26.10 -32.24
N ASP A 636 -11.52 26.48 -33.49
CA ASP A 636 -12.54 27.48 -33.75
C ASP A 636 -13.92 26.86 -33.54
N ARG A 637 -14.70 27.39 -32.60
CA ARG A 637 -16.05 26.86 -32.29
C ARG A 637 -17.04 27.05 -33.45
N ALA A 638 -16.76 27.97 -34.38
CA ALA A 638 -17.59 28.17 -35.58
C ALA A 638 -17.23 27.18 -36.71
N ASP A 639 -16.10 26.48 -36.63
CA ASP A 639 -15.72 25.45 -37.61
C ASP A 639 -16.63 24.22 -37.46
N PRO A 640 -17.35 23.79 -38.52
CA PRO A 640 -18.19 22.59 -38.47
C PRO A 640 -17.43 21.32 -38.05
N GLU A 641 -16.14 21.21 -38.37
CA GLU A 641 -15.32 20.05 -37.97
C GLU A 641 -15.05 20.01 -36.46
N SER A 642 -15.27 21.11 -35.73
CA SER A 642 -15.07 21.13 -34.28
C SER A 642 -16.02 20.19 -33.55
N LEU A 643 -17.24 19.98 -34.06
CA LEU A 643 -18.15 18.98 -33.50
C LEU A 643 -17.70 17.53 -33.78
N ASP A 644 -16.97 17.26 -34.85
CA ASP A 644 -16.34 15.95 -35.08
C ASP A 644 -15.23 15.68 -34.06
N ARG A 645 -14.45 16.70 -33.72
CA ARG A 645 -13.39 16.62 -32.70
C ARG A 645 -14.00 16.44 -31.30
N VAL A 646 -15.11 17.12 -31.00
CA VAL A 646 -15.88 16.90 -29.77
C VAL A 646 -16.38 15.46 -29.71
N ALA A 647 -16.93 14.93 -30.81
CA ALA A 647 -17.37 13.53 -30.87
C ALA A 647 -16.23 12.54 -30.60
N LYS A 648 -15.02 12.82 -31.13
CA LYS A 648 -13.82 12.03 -30.85
C LYS A 648 -13.40 12.10 -29.38
N ALA A 649 -13.46 13.27 -28.75
CA ALA A 649 -13.18 13.42 -27.33
C ALA A 649 -14.19 12.67 -26.46
N VAL A 650 -15.48 12.69 -26.81
CA VAL A 650 -16.52 11.87 -26.15
C VAL A 650 -16.21 10.38 -26.30
N ASP A 651 -15.84 9.91 -27.49
CA ASP A 651 -15.45 8.51 -27.70
C ASP A 651 -14.23 8.10 -26.84
N LEU A 652 -13.25 8.98 -26.69
CA LEU A 652 -12.08 8.75 -25.84
C LEU A 652 -12.46 8.77 -24.35
N LEU A 653 -13.40 9.61 -23.93
CA LEU A 653 -13.92 9.61 -22.56
C LEU A 653 -14.54 8.24 -22.23
N HIS A 654 -15.39 7.72 -23.11
CA HIS A 654 -15.96 6.36 -23.00
C HIS A 654 -14.88 5.30 -22.88
N LEU A 655 -13.84 5.35 -23.72
CA LEU A 655 -12.73 4.41 -23.68
C LEU A 655 -11.92 4.46 -22.37
N ASN A 656 -11.81 5.64 -21.75
CA ASN A 656 -11.15 5.78 -20.45
C ASN A 656 -12.03 5.26 -19.31
N VAL A 657 -13.36 5.44 -19.41
CA VAL A 657 -14.31 4.89 -18.44
C VAL A 657 -14.41 3.36 -18.55
N THR A 658 -14.42 2.76 -19.75
CA THR A 658 -14.38 1.29 -19.91
C THR A 658 -13.12 0.66 -19.34
N SER A 659 -11.98 1.35 -19.49
CA SER A 659 -10.67 0.86 -19.06
C SER A 659 -10.41 1.03 -17.56
N GLY A 660 -11.32 1.65 -16.81
CA GLY A 660 -11.28 1.66 -15.34
C GLY A 660 -11.71 0.30 -14.77
N VAL A 661 -10.82 -0.36 -14.01
CA VAL A 661 -11.08 -1.66 -13.36
C VAL A 661 -12.14 -1.50 -12.27
N LEU A 662 -12.08 -0.38 -11.53
CA LEU A 662 -13.03 -0.05 -10.47
C LEU A 662 -13.97 1.08 -10.82
N TRP A 663 -15.10 1.13 -10.11
CA TRP A 663 -15.96 2.30 -10.04
C TRP A 663 -15.19 3.60 -9.73
N ASP A 664 -14.26 3.59 -8.77
CA ASP A 664 -13.52 4.79 -8.37
C ASP A 664 -12.52 5.25 -9.45
N ASP A 665 -11.94 4.33 -10.22
CA ASP A 665 -11.08 4.67 -11.37
C ASP A 665 -11.91 5.38 -12.45
N ARG A 666 -13.09 4.84 -12.74
CA ARG A 666 -14.05 5.42 -13.69
C ARG A 666 -14.51 6.80 -13.22
N ALA A 667 -14.84 6.93 -11.94
CA ALA A 667 -15.24 8.18 -11.34
C ALA A 667 -14.12 9.23 -11.35
N HIS A 668 -12.86 8.81 -11.23
CA HIS A 668 -11.71 9.70 -11.38
C HIS A 668 -11.57 10.23 -12.83
N VAL A 669 -11.78 9.38 -13.84
CA VAL A 669 -11.79 9.79 -15.25
C VAL A 669 -12.85 10.87 -15.50
N VAL A 670 -14.10 10.61 -15.10
CA VAL A 670 -15.21 11.56 -15.33
C VAL A 670 -14.95 12.90 -14.62
N ARG A 671 -14.46 12.87 -13.37
CA ARG A 671 -14.07 14.09 -12.63
C ARG A 671 -13.00 14.90 -13.34
N THR A 672 -11.99 14.23 -13.87
CA THR A 672 -10.84 14.90 -14.49
C THR A 672 -11.25 15.64 -15.78
N PHE A 673 -12.25 15.11 -16.50
CA PHE A 673 -12.74 15.68 -17.74
C PHE A 673 -14.12 16.34 -17.60
N ALA A 674 -14.49 16.79 -16.39
CA ALA A 674 -15.79 17.41 -16.09
C ALA A 674 -16.06 18.73 -16.84
N ALA A 675 -15.05 19.32 -17.49
CA ALA A 675 -15.22 20.50 -18.35
C ALA A 675 -15.74 20.17 -19.76
N LEU A 676 -15.75 18.89 -20.17
CA LEU A 676 -16.17 18.50 -21.52
C LEU A 676 -17.63 18.85 -21.86
N PRO A 677 -18.63 18.69 -20.97
CA PRO A 677 -20.01 19.11 -21.23
C PRO A 677 -20.15 20.58 -21.63
N GLU A 678 -19.37 21.46 -21.01
CA GLU A 678 -19.35 22.88 -21.36
C GLU A 678 -18.79 23.10 -22.78
N GLU A 679 -17.67 22.46 -23.12
CA GLU A 679 -17.09 22.58 -24.47
C GLU A 679 -18.03 22.02 -25.55
N ILE A 680 -18.78 20.95 -25.25
CA ILE A 680 -19.83 20.44 -26.16
C ILE A 680 -20.86 21.52 -26.45
N VAL A 681 -21.40 22.13 -25.40
CA VAL A 681 -22.46 23.15 -25.52
C VAL A 681 -21.96 24.37 -26.27
N LEU A 682 -20.82 24.94 -25.88
CA LEU A 682 -20.29 26.16 -26.49
C LEU A 682 -19.88 25.95 -27.96
N THR A 683 -19.27 24.79 -28.28
CA THR A 683 -18.95 24.44 -29.67
C THR A 683 -20.21 24.23 -30.50
N GLY A 684 -21.20 23.54 -29.94
CA GLY A 684 -22.46 23.28 -30.60
C GLY A 684 -23.30 24.51 -30.90
N LEU A 685 -23.32 25.47 -29.97
CA LEU A 685 -23.96 26.78 -30.16
C LEU A 685 -23.23 27.60 -31.23
N GLY A 686 -21.89 27.58 -31.25
CA GLY A 686 -21.07 28.25 -32.26
C GLY A 686 -21.26 27.69 -33.67
N ALA A 687 -21.44 26.37 -33.80
CA ALA A 687 -21.71 25.69 -35.05
C ALA A 687 -23.20 25.72 -35.48
N HIS A 688 -24.10 26.23 -34.64
CA HIS A 688 -25.55 26.24 -34.87
C HIS A 688 -26.19 24.85 -35.11
N GLU A 689 -25.69 23.81 -34.44
CA GLU A 689 -26.21 22.44 -34.54
C GLU A 689 -26.83 21.93 -33.21
N PRO A 690 -27.99 22.45 -32.77
CA PRO A 690 -28.54 22.18 -31.44
C PRO A 690 -28.90 20.70 -31.21
N VAL A 691 -29.39 20.01 -32.24
CA VAL A 691 -29.74 18.57 -32.15
C VAL A 691 -28.49 17.72 -31.94
N ARG A 692 -27.41 18.01 -32.67
CA ARG A 692 -26.14 17.28 -32.54
C ARG A 692 -25.44 17.60 -31.23
N THR A 693 -25.53 18.84 -30.77
CA THR A 693 -25.05 19.29 -29.46
C THR A 693 -25.69 18.46 -28.35
N LEU A 694 -27.01 18.34 -28.38
CA LEU A 694 -27.80 17.56 -27.43
C LEU A 694 -27.37 16.08 -27.43
N ALA A 695 -27.23 15.49 -28.62
CA ALA A 695 -26.80 14.10 -28.77
C ALA A 695 -25.39 13.86 -28.19
N LEU A 696 -24.45 14.79 -28.39
CA LEU A 696 -23.10 14.69 -27.84
C LEU A 696 -23.08 14.89 -26.31
N LEU A 697 -23.88 15.84 -25.81
CA LEU A 697 -24.02 16.10 -24.38
C LEU A 697 -24.58 14.88 -23.65
N GLU A 698 -25.60 14.24 -24.21
CA GLU A 698 -26.19 12.99 -23.70
C GLU A 698 -25.21 11.81 -23.70
N ARG A 699 -24.32 11.77 -24.70
CA ARG A 699 -23.26 10.76 -24.78
C ARG A 699 -22.10 11.03 -23.82
N SER A 700 -21.95 12.23 -23.27
CA SER A 700 -20.81 12.58 -22.41
C SER A 700 -21.05 12.40 -20.91
N ARG A 701 -22.26 12.00 -20.50
CA ARG A 701 -22.75 12.02 -19.11
C ARG A 701 -23.47 10.73 -18.73
N ASN A 702 -23.66 10.52 -17.42
CA ASN A 702 -24.20 9.28 -16.83
C ASN A 702 -23.41 8.04 -17.28
N LEU A 703 -22.10 8.18 -17.44
CA LEU A 703 -21.19 7.14 -17.89
C LEU A 703 -20.93 6.07 -16.82
N LEU A 704 -20.97 6.43 -15.53
CA LEU A 704 -20.70 5.50 -14.44
C LEU A 704 -21.85 4.50 -14.24
N PHE A 705 -23.06 4.96 -14.47
CA PHE A 705 -24.26 4.12 -14.53
C PHE A 705 -24.30 3.23 -15.77
N GLN A 706 -23.52 3.56 -16.78
CA GLN A 706 -23.40 2.81 -18.02
C GLN A 706 -22.15 1.95 -17.94
N ASP A 707 -22.30 0.78 -17.33
CA ASP A 707 -21.40 -0.31 -17.69
C ASP A 707 -21.53 -0.48 -19.20
N LEU A 708 -20.42 -0.24 -19.89
CA LEU A 708 -20.31 -0.15 -21.35
C LEU A 708 -20.64 -1.46 -22.10
N GLY A 709 -21.21 -2.45 -21.40
CA GLY A 709 -21.95 -3.57 -21.98
C GLY A 709 -23.46 -3.32 -22.18
N THR A 710 -24.06 -2.23 -21.67
CA THR A 710 -25.51 -1.99 -21.82
C THR A 710 -25.83 -0.51 -21.99
N GLY A 711 -25.79 -0.04 -23.23
CA GLY A 711 -26.67 1.06 -23.58
C GLY A 711 -28.11 0.64 -23.24
N PHE A 712 -28.93 1.57 -22.77
CA PHE A 712 -30.39 1.44 -22.57
C PHE A 712 -31.16 0.87 -23.78
N LEU A 713 -30.47 0.64 -24.90
CA LEU A 713 -30.95 0.24 -26.22
C LEU A 713 -30.62 -1.22 -26.61
N LEU A 714 -29.77 -1.92 -25.84
CA LEU A 714 -29.45 -3.32 -26.12
C LEU A 714 -30.43 -4.20 -25.34
N GLY A 715 -31.53 -4.60 -25.98
CA GLY A 715 -32.45 -5.59 -25.45
C GLY A 715 -31.79 -6.97 -25.29
N PRO A 716 -32.48 -7.96 -24.70
CA PRO A 716 -31.96 -9.32 -24.49
C PRO A 716 -31.36 -9.97 -25.74
N GLU A 717 -31.86 -9.59 -26.92
CA GLU A 717 -31.39 -10.07 -28.23
C GLU A 717 -29.95 -9.65 -28.59
N HIS A 718 -29.38 -8.67 -27.89
CA HIS A 718 -28.01 -8.18 -28.08
C HIS A 718 -27.04 -8.63 -26.97
N ALA A 719 -27.43 -9.59 -26.12
CA ALA A 719 -26.60 -10.09 -25.03
C ALA A 719 -25.22 -10.63 -25.49
N GLY A 720 -25.13 -11.18 -26.71
CA GLY A 720 -23.85 -11.60 -27.30
C GLY A 720 -22.89 -10.42 -27.55
N PHE A 721 -23.39 -9.32 -28.13
CA PHE A 721 -22.61 -8.11 -28.37
C PHE A 721 -22.15 -7.43 -27.07
N LYS A 722 -23.01 -7.43 -26.05
CA LYS A 722 -22.66 -6.98 -24.70
C LYS A 722 -21.43 -7.71 -24.17
N ALA A 723 -21.45 -9.04 -24.25
CA ALA A 723 -20.35 -9.87 -23.79
C ALA A 723 -19.05 -9.63 -24.58
N GLU A 724 -19.15 -9.38 -25.90
CA GLU A 724 -18.00 -9.03 -26.75
C GLU A 724 -17.38 -7.68 -26.35
N ILE A 725 -18.19 -6.66 -26.04
CA ILE A 725 -17.70 -5.35 -25.60
C ILE A 725 -17.09 -5.44 -24.19
N GLU A 726 -17.70 -6.18 -23.28
CA GLU A 726 -17.15 -6.44 -21.95
C GLU A 726 -15.80 -7.18 -22.04
N ALA A 727 -15.72 -8.21 -22.89
CA ALA A 727 -14.47 -8.93 -23.14
C ALA A 727 -13.39 -8.07 -23.79
N LEU A 728 -13.76 -7.19 -24.74
CA LEU A 728 -12.83 -6.24 -25.35
C LEU A 728 -12.35 -5.20 -24.34
N ALA A 729 -13.25 -4.69 -23.49
CA ALA A 729 -12.89 -3.79 -22.40
C ALA A 729 -11.99 -4.47 -21.37
N ASP A 730 -12.25 -5.73 -21.02
CA ASP A 730 -11.38 -6.55 -20.17
C ASP A 730 -10.00 -6.73 -20.79
N ARG A 731 -9.91 -6.97 -22.10
CA ARG A 731 -8.64 -7.08 -22.83
C ARG A 731 -7.89 -5.75 -22.90
N LEU A 732 -8.57 -4.63 -23.13
CA LEU A 732 -7.97 -3.30 -23.07
C LEU A 732 -7.50 -2.94 -21.66
N ARG A 733 -8.26 -3.32 -20.62
CA ARG A 733 -7.86 -3.22 -19.21
C ARG A 733 -6.63 -4.06 -18.91
N ALA A 734 -6.64 -5.30 -19.37
CA ALA A 734 -5.52 -6.21 -19.24
C ALA A 734 -4.30 -5.72 -20.01
N LEU A 735 -4.46 -5.07 -21.15
CA LEU A 735 -3.37 -4.48 -21.93
C LEU A 735 -2.81 -3.20 -21.29
N ASP A 736 -3.68 -2.35 -20.74
CA ASP A 736 -3.26 -1.18 -19.96
C ASP A 736 -2.57 -1.59 -18.66
N ALA A 737 -3.07 -2.63 -18.00
CA ALA A 737 -2.36 -3.30 -16.93
C ALA A 737 -1.02 -3.82 -17.48
N LYS A 738 -0.97 -4.68 -18.49
CA LYS A 738 0.24 -5.21 -19.15
C LYS A 738 1.28 -4.14 -19.49
N ASP A 739 0.88 -2.94 -19.91
CA ASP A 739 1.79 -1.80 -20.15
C ASP A 739 2.32 -1.13 -18.87
N ARG A 740 1.46 -0.98 -17.86
CA ARG A 740 1.91 -0.61 -16.52
C ARG A 740 2.75 -1.74 -15.89
N ALA A 741 2.58 -2.98 -16.34
CA ALA A 741 3.21 -4.25 -15.92
C ALA A 741 4.35 -4.68 -16.84
N ALA A 742 4.82 -3.78 -17.69
CA ALA A 742 5.72 -4.20 -18.74
C ALA A 742 7.14 -4.35 -18.18
N PRO A 743 7.86 -5.45 -18.49
CA PRO A 743 9.21 -5.68 -18.03
C PRO A 743 10.20 -4.60 -18.43
N GLY A 744 11.06 -4.14 -17.54
CA GLY A 744 12.16 -3.22 -17.78
C GLY A 744 13.54 -3.81 -18.08
N GLY A 745 13.66 -5.02 -18.60
CA GLY A 745 14.82 -5.36 -19.43
C GLY A 745 14.75 -4.52 -20.69
N GLN A 746 15.80 -3.80 -21.08
CA GLN A 746 15.72 -2.82 -22.18
C GLN A 746 15.19 -3.43 -23.49
N ASP A 747 15.62 -4.65 -23.83
CA ASP A 747 15.21 -5.33 -25.06
C ASP A 747 13.85 -6.01 -24.95
N GLU A 748 13.48 -6.52 -23.76
CA GLU A 748 12.11 -7.02 -23.51
C GLU A 748 11.10 -5.90 -23.44
N ARG A 749 11.45 -4.77 -22.83
CA ARG A 749 10.63 -3.58 -22.80
C ARG A 749 10.43 -3.07 -24.22
N ARG A 750 11.47 -3.07 -25.06
CA ARG A 750 11.35 -2.70 -26.48
C ARG A 750 10.42 -3.67 -27.23
N GLU A 751 10.58 -4.97 -27.06
CA GLU A 751 9.77 -5.97 -27.75
C GLU A 751 8.33 -6.01 -27.23
N LEU A 752 8.12 -5.94 -25.92
CA LEU A 752 6.81 -5.83 -25.30
C LEU A 752 6.15 -4.50 -25.61
N ASN A 753 6.89 -3.39 -25.68
CA ASN A 753 6.33 -2.12 -26.15
C ASN A 753 5.83 -2.29 -27.59
N ARG A 754 6.58 -2.95 -28.48
CA ARG A 754 6.10 -3.25 -29.84
C ARG A 754 4.87 -4.17 -29.83
N GLU A 755 4.85 -5.16 -28.95
CA GLU A 755 3.71 -6.07 -28.77
C GLU A 755 2.48 -5.33 -28.25
N ILE A 756 2.60 -4.53 -27.20
CA ILE A 756 1.53 -3.70 -26.62
C ILE A 756 1.02 -2.71 -27.66
N VAL A 757 1.92 -2.06 -28.39
CA VAL A 757 1.60 -1.16 -29.49
C VAL A 757 0.73 -1.86 -30.52
N ARG A 758 1.16 -3.05 -30.96
CA ARG A 758 0.44 -3.86 -31.95
C ARG A 758 -0.91 -4.34 -31.40
N GLU A 759 -0.92 -4.96 -30.22
CA GLU A 759 -2.12 -5.49 -29.57
C GLU A 759 -3.13 -4.36 -29.31
N ARG A 760 -2.67 -3.16 -28.92
CA ARG A 760 -3.54 -1.99 -28.75
C ARG A 760 -4.13 -1.55 -30.07
N ALA A 761 -3.35 -1.52 -31.14
CA ALA A 761 -3.86 -1.21 -32.47
C ALA A 761 -4.93 -2.22 -32.91
N GLU A 762 -4.71 -3.51 -32.68
CA GLU A 762 -5.67 -4.59 -32.97
C GLU A 762 -6.96 -4.45 -32.15
N LEU A 763 -6.86 -4.26 -30.83
CA LEU A 763 -8.02 -4.06 -29.96
C LEU A 763 -8.79 -2.77 -30.32
N MET A 764 -8.09 -1.73 -30.79
CA MET A 764 -8.73 -0.51 -31.25
C MET A 764 -9.43 -0.69 -32.60
N GLU A 765 -8.90 -1.52 -33.51
CA GLU A 765 -9.60 -1.90 -34.74
C GLU A 765 -10.85 -2.73 -34.42
N GLU A 766 -10.75 -3.69 -33.50
CA GLU A 766 -11.88 -4.47 -32.99
C GLU A 766 -12.93 -3.57 -32.34
N TRP A 767 -12.51 -2.60 -31.52
CA TRP A 767 -13.38 -1.58 -30.95
C TRP A 767 -14.09 -0.76 -32.03
N ASN A 768 -13.37 -0.29 -33.04
CA ASN A 768 -13.96 0.48 -34.13
C ASN A 768 -14.93 -0.35 -34.97
N LEU A 769 -14.65 -1.65 -35.15
CA LEU A 769 -15.54 -2.59 -35.82
C LEU A 769 -16.81 -2.83 -35.00
N LEU A 770 -16.68 -3.19 -33.72
CA LEU A 770 -17.80 -3.36 -32.79
C LEU A 770 -18.61 -2.08 -32.68
N LYS A 771 -17.98 -0.90 -32.63
CA LYS A 771 -18.65 0.40 -32.67
C LYS A 771 -19.43 0.61 -33.97
N GLY A 772 -18.93 0.12 -35.10
CA GLY A 772 -19.63 0.15 -36.38
C GLY A 772 -20.81 -0.84 -36.46
N LEU A 773 -20.77 -1.91 -35.66
CA LEU A 773 -21.80 -2.95 -35.56
C LEU A 773 -22.85 -2.67 -34.49
N LEU A 774 -22.48 -1.92 -33.45
CA LEU A 774 -23.43 -1.36 -32.49
C LEU A 774 -24.50 -0.63 -33.29
N PRO A 775 -25.79 -0.79 -32.93
CA PRO A 775 -26.79 0.15 -33.38
C PRO A 775 -26.20 1.52 -33.10
N ARG A 776 -26.07 2.35 -34.15
CA ARG A 776 -25.81 3.77 -33.89
C ARG A 776 -26.85 4.14 -32.84
N GLU A 777 -26.42 4.68 -31.71
CA GLU A 777 -27.36 5.39 -30.83
C GLU A 777 -27.94 6.49 -31.71
N GLU A 778 -29.01 6.16 -32.42
CA GLU A 778 -29.73 7.15 -33.19
C GLU A 778 -30.16 8.16 -32.14
N PRO A 779 -29.83 9.44 -32.34
CA PRO A 779 -30.27 10.48 -31.43
C PRO A 779 -31.76 10.27 -31.23
N VAL A 780 -32.17 10.02 -29.98
CA VAL A 780 -33.58 9.76 -29.68
C VAL A 780 -34.35 10.96 -30.23
N ASP A 781 -35.30 10.71 -31.14
CA ASP A 781 -36.05 11.76 -31.80
C ASP A 781 -36.63 12.70 -30.72
N PRO A 782 -36.20 13.98 -30.67
CA PRO A 782 -36.69 14.92 -29.67
C PRO A 782 -38.22 15.02 -29.66
N ALA A 783 -38.88 14.80 -30.80
CA ALA A 783 -40.34 14.79 -30.87
C ALA A 783 -40.95 13.57 -30.15
N VAL A 784 -40.29 12.41 -30.17
CA VAL A 784 -40.71 11.22 -29.40
C VAL A 784 -40.53 11.46 -27.90
N LEU A 785 -39.42 12.10 -27.50
CA LEU A 785 -39.19 12.52 -26.12
C LEU A 785 -40.17 13.60 -25.65
N ALA A 786 -40.69 14.42 -26.55
CA ALA A 786 -41.69 15.43 -26.22
C ALA A 786 -43.15 14.93 -26.29
N SER A 787 -43.38 13.65 -26.64
CA SER A 787 -44.75 13.11 -26.83
C SER A 787 -45.65 13.18 -25.59
N GLY A 788 -45.08 13.07 -24.39
CA GLY A 788 -45.80 13.24 -23.12
C GLY A 788 -45.93 14.69 -22.64
N GLY A 789 -45.31 15.64 -23.34
CA GLY A 789 -45.13 17.04 -22.94
C GLY A 789 -43.66 17.50 -23.12
N PRO A 790 -43.39 18.82 -23.04
CA PRO A 790 -42.07 19.36 -23.29
C PRO A 790 -41.01 18.85 -22.32
N VAL A 791 -39.79 18.63 -22.83
CA VAL A 791 -38.61 18.30 -22.04
C VAL A 791 -37.65 19.49 -22.09
N VAL A 792 -37.19 19.93 -20.93
CA VAL A 792 -36.34 21.11 -20.78
C VAL A 792 -35.01 20.66 -20.21
N GLU A 793 -33.99 20.64 -21.05
CA GLU A 793 -32.61 20.39 -20.62
C GLU A 793 -31.90 21.72 -20.37
N VAL A 794 -31.39 21.92 -19.16
CA VAL A 794 -30.84 23.21 -18.72
C VAL A 794 -29.39 23.07 -18.30
N VAL A 795 -28.52 23.86 -18.92
CA VAL A 795 -27.07 23.86 -18.67
C VAL A 795 -26.57 25.26 -18.35
N SER A 796 -25.58 25.35 -17.46
CA SER A 796 -24.85 26.59 -17.15
C SER A 796 -23.42 26.48 -17.67
N THR A 797 -22.95 27.47 -18.42
CA THR A 797 -21.56 27.58 -18.90
C THR A 797 -20.91 28.85 -18.37
N SER A 798 -19.62 29.02 -18.63
CA SER A 798 -18.90 30.27 -18.35
C SER A 798 -19.41 31.47 -19.17
N GLU A 799 -20.11 31.25 -20.29
CA GLU A 799 -20.65 32.29 -21.16
C GLU A 799 -22.15 32.60 -20.89
N GLY A 800 -22.83 31.78 -20.08
CA GLY A 800 -24.22 31.96 -19.69
C GLY A 800 -24.97 30.64 -19.50
N GLY A 801 -26.26 30.73 -19.15
CA GLY A 801 -27.14 29.56 -19.12
C GLY A 801 -27.85 29.34 -20.44
N TYR A 802 -28.24 28.10 -20.73
CA TYR A 802 -29.02 27.73 -21.91
C TYR A 802 -30.04 26.66 -21.56
N ALA A 803 -31.25 26.80 -22.09
CA ALA A 803 -32.27 25.76 -22.06
C ALA A 803 -32.54 25.21 -23.47
N PHE A 804 -32.31 23.91 -23.65
CA PHE A 804 -32.72 23.16 -24.83
C PHE A 804 -34.16 22.70 -24.63
N LEU A 805 -35.08 23.30 -25.38
CA LEU A 805 -36.51 23.05 -25.32
C LEU A 805 -36.86 22.01 -26.38
N LEU A 806 -37.11 20.77 -25.94
CA LEU A 806 -37.60 19.71 -26.79
C LEU A 806 -39.13 19.77 -26.82
N THR A 807 -39.68 19.98 -28.00
CA THR A 807 -41.12 20.07 -28.21
C THR A 807 -41.59 19.04 -29.22
N GLY A 808 -42.90 18.79 -29.29
CA GLY A 808 -43.48 17.89 -30.30
C GLY A 808 -43.44 18.45 -31.74
N ASP A 809 -42.88 19.65 -31.95
CA ASP A 809 -42.76 20.26 -33.27
C ASP A 809 -41.63 19.60 -34.07
N ARG A 810 -42.00 18.90 -35.15
CA ARG A 810 -41.03 18.23 -36.03
C ARG A 810 -40.25 19.20 -36.92
N ALA A 811 -40.71 20.43 -37.10
CA ALA A 811 -40.00 21.43 -37.91
C ALA A 811 -38.85 22.09 -37.13
N GLU A 812 -39.01 22.23 -35.81
CA GLU A 812 -38.01 22.74 -34.88
C GLU A 812 -37.94 21.83 -33.63
N PRO A 813 -37.34 20.62 -33.76
CA PRO A 813 -37.38 19.61 -32.70
C PRO A 813 -36.67 20.03 -31.41
N VAL A 814 -35.69 20.94 -31.52
CA VAL A 814 -34.96 21.51 -30.39
C VAL A 814 -34.82 23.01 -30.59
N ARG A 815 -35.41 23.79 -29.68
CA ARG A 815 -35.26 25.25 -29.64
C ARG A 815 -34.36 25.65 -28.47
N VAL A 816 -33.33 26.44 -28.73
CA VAL A 816 -32.40 26.91 -27.68
C VAL A 816 -32.84 28.26 -27.15
N LEU A 817 -32.98 28.37 -25.83
CA LEU A 817 -33.30 29.60 -25.12
C LEU A 817 -32.10 30.06 -24.27
N PRO A 818 -31.49 31.21 -24.56
CA PRO A 818 -30.46 31.80 -23.71
C PRO A 818 -31.03 32.25 -22.35
N LEU A 819 -30.30 31.95 -21.28
CA LEU A 819 -30.61 32.28 -19.87
C LEU A 819 -29.40 33.03 -19.26
N PRO A 820 -29.18 34.31 -19.59
CA PRO A 820 -27.95 35.03 -19.26
C PRO A 820 -27.71 35.20 -17.75
N GLY A 821 -28.75 35.11 -16.91
CA GLY A 821 -28.62 35.18 -15.45
C GLY A 821 -28.27 33.84 -14.78
N LEU A 822 -28.03 32.79 -15.56
CA LEU A 822 -27.72 31.42 -15.11
C LEU A 822 -26.32 30.98 -15.60
N ASP A 823 -25.33 31.86 -15.54
CA ASP A 823 -23.93 31.49 -15.76
C ASP A 823 -23.41 30.54 -14.66
N ALA A 824 -22.35 29.79 -14.97
CA ALA A 824 -21.82 28.76 -14.08
C ALA A 824 -21.38 29.29 -12.70
N ALA A 825 -20.82 30.50 -12.63
CA ALA A 825 -20.34 31.07 -11.37
C ALA A 825 -21.53 31.47 -10.46
N THR A 826 -22.51 32.19 -11.01
CA THR A 826 -23.74 32.57 -10.29
C THR A 826 -24.54 31.34 -9.87
N ALA A 827 -24.69 30.36 -10.77
CA ALA A 827 -25.40 29.12 -10.48
C ALA A 827 -24.74 28.35 -9.34
N HIS A 828 -23.40 28.23 -9.36
CA HIS A 828 -22.65 27.55 -8.30
C HIS A 828 -22.83 28.22 -6.94
N ASP A 829 -22.70 29.55 -6.85
CA ASP A 829 -22.90 30.31 -5.61
C ASP A 829 -24.32 30.15 -5.04
N ARG A 830 -25.33 30.19 -5.92
CA ARG A 830 -26.74 30.01 -5.54
C ARG A 830 -27.04 28.59 -5.06
N VAL A 831 -26.47 27.58 -5.70
CA VAL A 831 -26.58 26.18 -5.26
C VAL A 831 -25.96 26.02 -3.88
N LEU A 832 -24.73 26.50 -3.65
CA LEU A 832 -24.09 26.41 -2.33
C LEU A 832 -24.88 27.15 -1.24
N THR A 833 -25.37 28.35 -1.55
CA THR A 833 -26.24 29.12 -0.66
C THR A 833 -27.51 28.34 -0.31
N PHE A 834 -28.16 27.73 -1.31
CA PHE A 834 -29.35 26.90 -1.10
C PHE A 834 -29.06 25.67 -0.26
N LEU A 835 -28.01 24.91 -0.57
CA LEU A 835 -27.65 23.70 0.17
C LEU A 835 -27.37 23.99 1.64
N THR A 836 -26.63 25.08 1.90
CA THR A 836 -26.32 25.57 3.24
C THR A 836 -27.61 25.99 3.96
N ALA A 837 -28.39 26.90 3.36
CA ALA A 837 -29.63 27.38 3.96
C ALA A 837 -30.64 26.26 4.24
N ARG A 838 -30.74 25.28 3.34
CA ARG A 838 -31.58 24.09 3.53
C ARG A 838 -31.16 23.30 4.76
N GLU A 839 -29.87 23.02 4.94
CA GLU A 839 -29.35 22.29 6.13
C GLU A 839 -29.70 23.02 7.43
N TYR A 840 -29.41 24.31 7.51
CA TYR A 840 -29.80 25.13 8.67
C TYR A 840 -31.30 25.18 8.90
N ALA A 841 -32.12 25.10 7.85
CA ALA A 841 -33.58 25.15 7.94
C ALA A 841 -34.20 23.83 8.41
N THR A 842 -33.58 22.68 8.13
CA THR A 842 -34.13 21.34 8.42
C THR A 842 -33.65 20.76 9.75
N GLU A 843 -32.46 21.14 10.24
CA GLU A 843 -31.89 20.48 11.42
C GLU A 843 -32.46 20.97 12.75
N GLY A 844 -32.81 20.02 13.61
CA GLY A 844 -33.38 20.26 14.94
C GLY A 844 -32.45 21.01 15.90
N ARG A 845 -31.13 20.91 15.71
CA ARG A 845 -30.11 21.50 16.59
C ARG A 845 -30.05 23.02 16.54
N PHE A 846 -30.52 23.65 15.46
CA PHE A 846 -30.43 25.11 15.30
C PHE A 846 -31.61 25.88 15.93
N PRO A 847 -31.38 27.06 16.55
CA PRO A 847 -32.44 27.88 17.12
C PRO A 847 -33.50 28.30 16.09
N SER A 848 -34.75 28.46 16.51
CA SER A 848 -35.87 28.77 15.60
C SER A 848 -35.67 30.04 14.75
N ARG A 849 -34.97 31.06 15.27
CA ARG A 849 -34.63 32.28 14.52
C ARG A 849 -33.66 32.00 13.37
N VAL A 850 -32.67 31.13 13.58
CA VAL A 850 -31.71 30.71 12.55
C VAL A 850 -32.45 29.93 11.47
N ARG A 851 -33.29 28.97 11.85
CA ARG A 851 -34.10 28.19 10.90
C ARG A 851 -35.04 29.07 10.08
N LEU A 852 -35.69 30.05 10.70
CA LEU A 852 -36.58 30.98 10.00
C LEU A 852 -35.84 31.84 8.98
N ARG A 853 -34.64 32.34 9.32
CA ARG A 853 -33.80 33.08 8.39
C ARG A 853 -33.35 32.19 7.24
N ALA A 854 -32.93 30.97 7.53
CA ALA A 854 -32.51 29.99 6.54
C ALA A 854 -33.65 29.61 5.57
N GLN A 855 -34.90 29.49 6.05
CA GLN A 855 -36.08 29.38 5.17
C GLN A 855 -36.28 30.61 4.27
N GLY A 856 -35.87 31.80 4.73
CA GLY A 856 -35.83 33.01 3.91
C GLY A 856 -34.86 32.89 2.75
N GLU A 857 -33.60 32.53 3.03
CA GLU A 857 -32.58 32.30 2.01
C GLU A 857 -33.01 31.21 1.00
N VAL A 858 -33.68 30.15 1.48
CA VAL A 858 -34.29 29.13 0.59
C VAL A 858 -35.31 29.77 -0.36
N ARG A 859 -36.24 30.59 0.15
CA ARG A 859 -37.24 31.29 -0.70
C ARG A 859 -36.57 32.26 -1.67
N ASP A 860 -35.52 32.95 -1.26
CA ASP A 860 -34.80 33.91 -2.10
C ASP A 860 -34.11 33.20 -3.26
N THR A 861 -33.54 32.01 -3.04
CA THR A 861 -33.01 31.18 -4.13
C THR A 861 -34.11 30.65 -5.05
N LEU A 862 -35.30 30.28 -4.54
CA LEU A 862 -36.43 29.87 -5.39
C LEU A 862 -36.96 31.02 -6.25
N ALA A 863 -36.96 32.26 -5.72
CA ALA A 863 -37.33 33.46 -6.45
C ALA A 863 -36.31 33.81 -7.53
N TRP A 864 -35.01 33.72 -7.21
CA TRP A 864 -33.96 33.85 -8.21
C TRP A 864 -34.13 32.81 -9.33
N LEU A 865 -34.28 31.53 -8.99
CA LEU A 865 -34.42 30.45 -9.97
C LEU A 865 -35.66 30.65 -10.86
N TRP A 866 -36.74 31.18 -10.30
CA TRP A 866 -37.92 31.59 -11.06
C TRP A 866 -37.59 32.67 -12.07
N ASP A 867 -37.01 33.79 -11.62
CA ASP A 867 -36.77 34.96 -12.47
C ASP A 867 -35.72 34.71 -13.57
N VAL A 868 -34.63 34.00 -13.26
CA VAL A 868 -33.52 33.83 -14.22
C VAL A 868 -33.68 32.66 -15.17
N ALA A 869 -34.50 31.66 -14.83
CA ALA A 869 -34.57 30.42 -15.60
C ALA A 869 -36.00 29.88 -15.77
N ALA A 870 -36.70 29.54 -14.69
CA ALA A 870 -37.95 28.79 -14.80
C ALA A 870 -39.07 29.59 -15.48
N ARG A 871 -39.19 30.90 -15.18
CA ARG A 871 -40.16 31.79 -15.81
C ARG A 871 -39.91 31.97 -17.32
N PRO A 872 -38.69 32.36 -17.78
CA PRO A 872 -38.39 32.40 -19.21
C PRO A 872 -38.71 31.10 -19.94
N VAL A 873 -38.42 29.95 -19.34
CA VAL A 873 -38.72 28.63 -19.92
C VAL A 873 -40.22 28.41 -20.08
N VAL A 874 -41.02 28.57 -19.02
CA VAL A 874 -42.47 28.33 -19.11
C VAL A 874 -43.16 29.36 -20.01
N GLU A 875 -42.69 30.60 -20.07
CA GLU A 875 -43.19 31.62 -20.99
C GLU A 875 -42.87 31.26 -22.45
N ALA A 876 -41.65 30.81 -22.74
CA ALA A 876 -41.27 30.37 -24.08
C ALA A 876 -42.09 29.15 -24.54
N LEU A 877 -42.49 28.27 -23.62
CA LEU A 877 -43.37 27.12 -23.88
C LEU A 877 -44.87 27.49 -23.92
N GLY A 878 -45.24 28.76 -23.68
CA GLY A 878 -46.63 29.23 -23.68
C GLY A 878 -47.43 28.89 -22.41
N LEU A 879 -46.77 28.40 -21.36
CA LEU A 879 -47.35 27.92 -20.10
C LEU A 879 -47.50 29.09 -19.09
N THR A 880 -48.24 30.12 -19.51
CA THR A 880 -48.24 31.46 -18.90
C THR A 880 -49.29 31.70 -17.82
N SER A 881 -50.18 30.73 -17.54
CA SER A 881 -51.21 30.88 -16.49
C SER A 881 -51.65 29.52 -15.94
N THR A 882 -52.36 29.52 -14.82
CA THR A 882 -52.90 28.28 -14.22
C THR A 882 -53.91 27.62 -15.15
N PRO A 883 -53.72 26.33 -15.49
CA PRO A 883 -54.63 25.60 -16.36
C PRO A 883 -56.05 25.52 -15.80
N ARG A 884 -57.06 25.72 -16.64
CA ARG A 884 -58.49 25.56 -16.27
C ARG A 884 -59.04 24.14 -16.52
N GLY A 885 -58.26 23.28 -17.17
CA GLY A 885 -58.65 21.93 -17.58
C GLY A 885 -57.54 20.93 -17.28
N THR A 886 -57.19 20.09 -18.25
CA THR A 886 -56.06 19.15 -18.13
C THR A 886 -54.78 19.92 -17.84
N TRP A 887 -54.08 19.53 -16.78
CA TRP A 887 -52.80 20.10 -16.41
C TRP A 887 -51.70 19.62 -17.37
N PRO A 888 -50.91 20.52 -17.98
CA PRO A 888 -49.80 20.14 -18.82
C PRO A 888 -48.68 19.54 -17.96
N ARG A 889 -48.03 18.50 -18.49
CA ARG A 889 -46.86 17.87 -17.87
C ARG A 889 -45.59 18.36 -18.53
N MET A 890 -44.51 18.49 -17.75
CA MET A 890 -43.21 18.94 -18.23
C MET A 890 -42.09 18.23 -17.49
N TRP A 891 -40.98 17.94 -18.19
CA TRP A 891 -39.80 17.30 -17.61
C TRP A 891 -38.63 18.27 -17.52
N TRP A 892 -38.06 18.36 -16.33
CA TRP A 892 -36.80 19.06 -16.07
C TRP A 892 -35.62 18.09 -16.19
N CYS A 893 -34.64 18.43 -17.02
CA CYS A 893 -33.36 17.73 -17.14
C CYS A 893 -32.21 18.71 -16.83
N PRO A 894 -32.04 19.12 -15.55
CA PRO A 894 -30.94 20.01 -15.18
C PRO A 894 -29.58 19.29 -15.27
N VAL A 895 -28.59 19.96 -15.84
CA VAL A 895 -27.22 19.47 -16.04
C VAL A 895 -26.31 19.88 -14.87
N GLY A 896 -25.43 18.98 -14.44
CA GLY A 896 -24.45 19.23 -13.39
C GLY A 896 -25.06 19.75 -12.08
N PHE A 897 -24.43 20.80 -11.54
CA PHE A 897 -24.81 21.39 -10.25
C PHE A 897 -26.25 21.89 -10.17
N LEU A 898 -26.89 22.18 -11.32
CA LEU A 898 -28.27 22.64 -11.38
C LEU A 898 -29.26 21.58 -10.89
N GLY A 899 -28.87 20.30 -10.87
CA GLY A 899 -29.68 19.20 -10.35
C GLY A 899 -30.02 19.33 -8.86
N HIS A 900 -29.22 20.10 -8.09
CA HIS A 900 -29.48 20.32 -6.66
C HIS A 900 -30.67 21.23 -6.37
N LEU A 901 -31.15 21.99 -7.37
CA LEU A 901 -32.21 22.97 -7.18
C LEU A 901 -33.59 22.35 -7.43
N PRO A 902 -34.60 22.64 -6.60
CA PRO A 902 -35.96 22.13 -6.79
C PRO A 902 -36.70 22.98 -7.85
N TRP A 903 -36.37 22.80 -9.13
CA TRP A 903 -37.00 23.45 -10.29
C TRP A 903 -38.53 23.51 -10.23
N HIS A 904 -39.19 22.43 -9.80
CA HIS A 904 -40.64 22.39 -9.61
C HIS A 904 -41.16 23.43 -8.60
N ALA A 905 -40.34 23.81 -7.61
CA ALA A 905 -40.68 24.74 -6.54
C ALA A 905 -40.26 26.19 -6.83
N ALA A 906 -39.65 26.47 -7.98
CA ALA A 906 -39.30 27.83 -8.38
C ALA A 906 -40.57 28.71 -8.42
N GLN A 907 -40.57 29.80 -7.67
CA GLN A 907 -41.71 30.69 -7.52
C GLN A 907 -41.27 32.11 -7.20
N SER A 908 -42.04 33.09 -7.64
CA SER A 908 -41.84 34.50 -7.32
C SER A 908 -42.00 34.78 -5.82
N ALA A 909 -41.59 35.97 -5.38
CA ALA A 909 -41.83 36.43 -4.01
C ALA A 909 -43.33 36.42 -3.62
N ASP A 910 -44.22 36.62 -4.59
CA ASP A 910 -45.68 36.60 -4.41
C ASP A 910 -46.26 35.17 -4.39
N GLY A 911 -45.43 34.16 -4.65
CA GLY A 911 -45.77 32.73 -4.56
C GLY A 911 -46.42 32.14 -5.82
N GLU A 912 -46.42 32.87 -6.93
CA GLU A 912 -46.73 32.30 -8.25
C GLU A 912 -45.49 31.61 -8.81
N GLY A 913 -45.60 30.35 -9.22
CA GLY A 913 -44.45 29.61 -9.70
C GLY A 913 -44.77 28.43 -10.60
N VAL A 914 -43.78 27.56 -10.78
CA VAL A 914 -43.88 26.38 -11.66
C VAL A 914 -45.03 25.46 -11.25
N LEU A 915 -45.22 25.22 -9.94
CA LEU A 915 -46.35 24.44 -9.39
C LEU A 915 -47.73 25.00 -9.76
N ASP A 916 -47.85 26.26 -10.15
CA ASP A 916 -49.13 26.85 -10.55
C ASP A 916 -49.39 26.72 -12.05
N ARG A 917 -48.45 26.16 -12.82
CA ARG A 917 -48.46 26.13 -14.30
C ARG A 917 -48.43 24.72 -14.87
N VAL A 918 -47.65 23.82 -14.27
CA VAL A 918 -47.36 22.48 -14.81
C VAL A 918 -47.26 21.41 -13.73
N ILE A 919 -47.56 20.17 -14.11
CA ILE A 919 -47.13 18.98 -13.38
C ILE A 919 -45.67 18.72 -13.75
N SER A 920 -44.76 18.88 -12.80
CA SER A 920 -43.32 18.70 -13.02
C SER A 920 -42.90 17.26 -12.77
N SER A 921 -42.12 16.73 -13.69
CA SER A 921 -41.31 15.52 -13.54
C SER A 921 -39.84 15.87 -13.81
N TYR A 922 -38.94 14.98 -13.42
CA TYR A 922 -37.51 15.10 -13.66
C TYR A 922 -37.04 13.94 -14.53
N THR A 923 -35.89 14.14 -15.17
CA THR A 923 -35.07 13.06 -15.71
C THR A 923 -33.59 13.41 -15.54
N THR A 924 -32.75 12.40 -15.35
CA THR A 924 -31.28 12.58 -15.24
C THR A 924 -30.58 12.61 -16.60
N SER A 925 -31.24 12.07 -17.61
CA SER A 925 -30.83 12.12 -19.02
C SER A 925 -32.04 11.94 -19.94
N LEU A 926 -31.90 12.31 -21.19
CA LEU A 926 -32.92 12.05 -22.21
C LEU A 926 -33.07 10.56 -22.48
N ARG A 927 -31.96 9.81 -22.41
CA ARG A 927 -31.96 8.35 -22.58
C ARG A 927 -32.68 7.63 -21.45
N SER A 928 -32.50 8.07 -20.20
CA SER A 928 -33.23 7.51 -19.06
C SER A 928 -34.73 7.77 -19.15
N LEU A 929 -35.16 8.92 -19.69
CA LEU A 929 -36.57 9.19 -19.96
C LEU A 929 -37.11 8.30 -21.08
N HIS A 930 -36.36 8.14 -22.17
CA HIS A 930 -36.74 7.25 -23.28
C HIS A 930 -36.92 5.81 -22.78
N PHE A 931 -35.93 5.31 -22.03
CA PHE A 931 -35.97 3.99 -21.42
C PHE A 931 -37.18 3.84 -20.51
N ALA A 932 -37.41 4.80 -19.60
CA ALA A 932 -38.56 4.75 -18.70
C ALA A 932 -39.89 4.62 -19.46
N ARG A 933 -40.03 5.30 -20.61
CA ARG A 933 -41.23 5.24 -21.45
C ARG A 933 -41.36 3.95 -22.27
N SER A 934 -40.26 3.22 -22.46
CA SER A 934 -40.27 1.92 -23.14
C SER A 934 -40.63 0.74 -22.23
N ILE A 935 -40.67 0.94 -20.91
CA ILE A 935 -41.01 -0.11 -19.96
C ILE A 935 -42.46 -0.56 -20.18
N PRO A 936 -42.71 -1.84 -20.48
CA PRO A 936 -44.06 -2.36 -20.68
C PRO A 936 -44.81 -2.47 -19.35
N ASP A 937 -46.13 -2.50 -19.43
CA ASP A 937 -47.00 -2.85 -18.30
C ASP A 937 -46.74 -4.30 -17.84
N PRO A 938 -46.89 -4.62 -16.54
CA PRO A 938 -46.53 -5.92 -16.00
C PRO A 938 -47.50 -7.02 -16.46
N ALA A 939 -46.96 -8.16 -16.90
CA ALA A 939 -47.78 -9.26 -17.44
C ALA A 939 -48.64 -9.96 -16.36
N ASP A 940 -48.12 -10.06 -15.14
CA ASP A 940 -48.73 -10.79 -14.01
C ASP A 940 -49.52 -9.89 -13.01
N GLY A 941 -49.83 -8.65 -13.41
CA GLY A 941 -50.47 -7.66 -12.55
C GLY A 941 -49.52 -7.01 -11.53
N GLU A 942 -50.00 -5.98 -10.83
CA GLU A 942 -49.14 -5.19 -9.94
C GLU A 942 -48.98 -5.81 -8.54
N ARG A 943 -47.74 -6.16 -8.17
CA ARG A 943 -47.40 -6.65 -6.82
C ARG A 943 -46.57 -5.61 -6.08
N ALA A 944 -47.02 -5.24 -4.89
CA ALA A 944 -46.34 -4.27 -4.03
C ALA A 944 -45.40 -4.94 -3.02
N LEU A 945 -44.19 -4.40 -2.91
CA LEU A 945 -43.22 -4.68 -1.85
C LEU A 945 -43.11 -3.45 -0.95
N ILE A 946 -43.14 -3.66 0.36
CA ILE A 946 -42.83 -2.64 1.36
C ILE A 946 -41.58 -3.11 2.10
N VAL A 947 -40.54 -2.28 2.10
CA VAL A 947 -39.31 -2.51 2.87
C VAL A 947 -39.26 -1.46 3.97
N ALA A 948 -39.27 -1.90 5.23
CA ALA A 948 -39.35 -1.02 6.39
C ALA A 948 -38.23 -1.33 7.39
N GLN A 949 -37.30 -0.39 7.57
CA GLN A 949 -36.22 -0.52 8.55
C GLN A 949 -36.22 0.70 9.49
N PRO A 950 -37.01 0.66 10.58
CA PRO A 950 -37.15 1.79 11.49
C PRO A 950 -35.93 2.00 12.41
N GLU A 951 -35.15 0.95 12.67
CA GLU A 951 -34.04 0.97 13.64
C GLU A 951 -32.79 0.29 13.05
N VAL A 952 -31.64 0.96 13.15
CA VAL A 952 -30.30 0.40 12.91
C VAL A 952 -29.34 0.96 13.97
N PRO A 953 -28.32 0.21 14.44
CA PRO A 953 -27.46 0.64 15.55
C PRO A 953 -26.72 1.96 15.32
N SER A 954 -26.39 2.26 14.06
CA SER A 954 -25.57 3.38 13.61
C SER A 954 -26.34 4.69 13.35
N ALA A 955 -27.69 4.69 13.46
CA ALA A 955 -28.53 5.85 13.13
C ALA A 955 -29.69 6.09 14.12
N GLU A 956 -30.26 7.30 14.12
CA GLU A 956 -31.42 7.62 14.98
C GLU A 956 -32.68 6.83 14.55
N PRO A 957 -33.52 6.35 15.50
CA PRO A 957 -34.74 5.62 15.17
C PRO A 957 -35.76 6.44 14.37
N LEU A 958 -36.26 5.87 13.27
CA LEU A 958 -37.32 6.46 12.43
C LEU A 958 -38.71 6.14 12.99
N ARG A 959 -39.16 6.98 13.94
CA ARG A 959 -40.45 6.79 14.65
C ARG A 959 -41.69 6.95 13.74
N GLY A 960 -41.54 7.50 12.55
CA GLY A 960 -42.59 7.67 11.55
C GLY A 960 -42.87 6.43 10.72
N VAL A 961 -41.90 5.53 10.55
CA VAL A 961 -41.96 4.42 9.58
C VAL A 961 -43.15 3.50 9.85
N GLU A 962 -43.44 3.16 11.11
CA GLU A 962 -44.60 2.30 11.43
C GLU A 962 -45.94 2.95 11.02
N ARG A 963 -46.08 4.27 11.19
CA ARG A 963 -47.27 5.03 10.77
C ARG A 963 -47.37 5.11 9.25
N GLU A 964 -46.24 5.34 8.58
CA GLU A 964 -46.17 5.37 7.13
C GLU A 964 -46.54 4.02 6.51
N VAL A 965 -45.92 2.92 6.97
CA VAL A 965 -46.24 1.56 6.50
C VAL A 965 -47.71 1.23 6.73
N SER A 966 -48.27 1.63 7.88
CA SER A 966 -49.69 1.43 8.17
C SER A 966 -50.60 2.20 7.20
N ALA A 967 -50.24 3.43 6.83
CA ALA A 967 -50.96 4.22 5.85
C ALA A 967 -50.90 3.60 4.45
N VAL A 968 -49.71 3.19 3.99
CA VAL A 968 -49.53 2.57 2.67
C VAL A 968 -50.29 1.24 2.56
N ARG A 969 -50.22 0.38 3.58
CA ARG A 969 -50.93 -0.92 3.59
C ARG A 969 -52.45 -0.81 3.54
N ARG A 970 -53.02 0.34 3.90
CA ARG A 970 -54.46 0.61 3.72
C ARG A 970 -54.85 0.60 2.24
N TYR A 971 -53.97 1.08 1.38
CA TYR A 971 -54.20 1.23 -0.06
C TYR A 971 -53.68 0.02 -0.86
N VAL A 972 -52.64 -0.66 -0.37
CA VAL A 972 -52.07 -1.88 -0.98
C VAL A 972 -52.07 -3.08 -0.02
N PRO A 973 -53.24 -3.63 0.35
CA PRO A 973 -53.34 -4.66 1.40
C PRO A 973 -52.69 -6.01 1.04
N ARG A 974 -52.43 -6.27 -0.24
CA ARG A 974 -51.77 -7.49 -0.74
C ARG A 974 -50.24 -7.37 -0.87
N SER A 975 -49.63 -6.39 -0.21
CA SER A 975 -48.18 -6.15 -0.27
C SER A 975 -47.36 -7.19 0.49
N THR A 976 -46.20 -7.56 -0.05
CA THR A 976 -45.12 -8.23 0.71
C THR A 976 -44.44 -7.21 1.62
N LEU A 977 -44.20 -7.56 2.89
CA LEU A 977 -43.51 -6.69 3.86
C LEU A 977 -42.20 -7.35 4.27
N LEU A 978 -41.08 -6.67 4.04
CA LEU A 978 -39.77 -6.99 4.61
C LEU A 978 -39.46 -5.95 5.69
N GLU A 979 -39.39 -6.38 6.94
CA GLU A 979 -39.13 -5.49 8.07
C GLU A 979 -38.12 -6.08 9.05
N LYS A 980 -37.35 -5.21 9.71
CA LYS A 980 -36.41 -5.58 10.78
C LYS A 980 -35.46 -6.69 10.31
N ALA A 981 -35.51 -7.87 10.92
CA ALA A 981 -34.60 -8.98 10.61
C ALA A 981 -34.71 -9.50 9.17
N ASP A 982 -35.86 -9.31 8.51
CA ASP A 982 -36.09 -9.79 7.14
C ASP A 982 -35.62 -8.79 6.06
N ALA A 983 -35.35 -7.53 6.44
CA ALA A 983 -34.91 -6.48 5.54
C ALA A 983 -33.38 -6.52 5.31
N THR A 984 -32.88 -7.65 4.80
CA THR A 984 -31.47 -7.86 4.40
C THR A 984 -31.23 -7.51 2.94
N LYS A 985 -29.98 -7.22 2.54
CA LYS A 985 -29.59 -6.95 1.15
C LYS A 985 -30.11 -8.03 0.20
N ASP A 986 -29.84 -9.30 0.51
CA ASP A 986 -30.20 -10.43 -0.35
C ASP A 986 -31.71 -10.59 -0.51
N ASN A 987 -32.48 -10.43 0.59
CA ASN A 987 -33.93 -10.52 0.54
C ASN A 987 -34.55 -9.39 -0.27
N VAL A 988 -34.05 -8.16 -0.09
CA VAL A 988 -34.50 -6.99 -0.85
C VAL A 988 -34.21 -7.19 -2.34
N LEU A 989 -32.95 -7.51 -2.72
CA LEU A 989 -32.58 -7.75 -4.11
C LEU A 989 -33.42 -8.85 -4.77
N LYS A 990 -33.68 -9.95 -4.06
CA LYS A 990 -34.53 -11.04 -4.52
C LYS A 990 -35.99 -10.60 -4.70
N ALA A 991 -36.53 -9.80 -3.78
CA ALA A 991 -37.89 -9.31 -3.85
C ALA A 991 -38.08 -8.29 -5.00
N LEU A 992 -37.08 -7.44 -5.27
CA LEU A 992 -37.09 -6.49 -6.38
C LEU A 992 -37.27 -7.17 -7.75
N GLN A 993 -36.86 -8.43 -7.91
CA GLN A 993 -37.06 -9.20 -9.14
C GLN A 993 -38.52 -9.59 -9.41
N SER A 994 -39.40 -9.57 -8.40
CA SER A 994 -40.78 -10.10 -8.52
C SER A 994 -41.90 -9.09 -8.22
N HIS A 995 -41.59 -7.91 -7.67
CA HIS A 995 -42.55 -6.86 -7.35
C HIS A 995 -42.43 -5.66 -8.30
N SER A 996 -43.54 -5.24 -8.92
CA SER A 996 -43.58 -4.10 -9.84
C SER A 996 -43.75 -2.76 -9.13
N ILE A 997 -44.24 -2.77 -7.88
CA ILE A 997 -44.33 -1.60 -7.01
C ILE A 997 -43.46 -1.81 -5.78
N VAL A 998 -42.67 -0.82 -5.39
CA VAL A 998 -41.84 -0.85 -4.19
C VAL A 998 -42.03 0.42 -3.38
N HIS A 999 -42.22 0.29 -2.06
CA HIS A 999 -42.18 1.37 -1.09
C HIS A 999 -41.04 1.11 -0.10
N LEU A 1000 -40.06 2.00 -0.06
CA LEU A 1000 -38.90 1.91 0.83
C LEU A 1000 -39.02 2.96 1.93
N ALA A 1001 -39.08 2.52 3.18
CA ALA A 1001 -39.15 3.34 4.38
C ALA A 1001 -37.97 2.97 5.30
N CYS A 1002 -36.80 3.49 4.99
CA CYS A 1002 -35.54 3.23 5.69
C CYS A 1002 -34.60 4.44 5.61
N HIS A 1003 -33.49 4.41 6.34
CA HIS A 1003 -32.43 5.40 6.14
C HIS A 1003 -31.67 5.14 4.83
N ALA A 1004 -31.23 6.21 4.18
CA ALA A 1004 -30.20 6.14 3.16
C ALA A 1004 -29.02 7.03 3.60
N GLU A 1005 -27.82 6.53 3.37
CA GLU A 1005 -26.57 7.22 3.65
C GLU A 1005 -25.92 7.58 2.32
N SER A 1006 -25.63 8.86 2.11
CA SER A 1006 -24.92 9.35 0.93
C SER A 1006 -23.44 9.55 1.25
N ASP A 1007 -22.58 8.83 0.56
CA ASP A 1007 -21.13 9.04 0.64
C ASP A 1007 -20.71 10.05 -0.42
N VAL A 1008 -20.47 11.29 -0.01
CA VAL A 1008 -20.12 12.39 -0.93
C VAL A 1008 -18.71 12.27 -1.51
N HIS A 1009 -17.86 11.42 -0.94
CA HIS A 1009 -16.49 11.23 -1.40
C HIS A 1009 -16.39 10.02 -2.35
N SER A 1010 -17.15 8.96 -2.06
CA SER A 1010 -17.28 7.76 -2.89
C SER A 1010 -18.77 7.46 -3.15
N PRO A 1011 -19.43 8.15 -4.10
CA PRO A 1011 -20.88 8.05 -4.26
C PRO A 1011 -21.41 6.65 -4.55
N GLY A 1012 -20.58 5.78 -5.17
CA GLY A 1012 -20.91 4.37 -5.36
C GLY A 1012 -21.15 3.59 -4.06
N ARG A 1013 -20.58 4.04 -2.93
CA ARG A 1013 -20.76 3.47 -1.58
C ARG A 1013 -22.01 4.00 -0.86
N SER A 1014 -22.68 5.01 -1.41
CA SER A 1014 -23.98 5.46 -0.87
C SER A 1014 -24.90 4.25 -0.77
N ARG A 1015 -25.61 4.10 0.34
CA ARG A 1015 -26.26 2.83 0.67
C ARG A 1015 -27.61 3.02 1.35
N LEU A 1016 -28.48 2.05 1.16
CA LEU A 1016 -29.68 1.88 1.97
C LEU A 1016 -29.28 1.16 3.26
N LEU A 1017 -29.65 1.73 4.42
CA LEU A 1017 -29.34 1.13 5.72
C LEU A 1017 -30.36 0.04 6.04
N LEU A 1018 -30.07 -1.14 5.54
CA LEU A 1018 -30.73 -2.40 5.84
C LEU A 1018 -30.18 -3.01 7.15
N VAL A 1019 -30.78 -4.10 7.63
CA VAL A 1019 -30.38 -4.70 8.92
C VAL A 1019 -28.94 -5.20 8.93
N ASP A 1020 -28.43 -5.62 7.77
CA ASP A 1020 -27.10 -6.18 7.53
C ASP A 1020 -26.11 -5.16 6.94
N HIS A 1021 -26.41 -3.85 6.96
CA HIS A 1021 -25.61 -2.83 6.26
C HIS A 1021 -24.15 -2.68 6.71
N GLU A 1022 -23.80 -3.13 7.92
CA GLU A 1022 -22.42 -3.12 8.42
C GLU A 1022 -21.56 -4.22 7.77
N GLU A 1023 -22.16 -5.38 7.50
CA GLU A 1023 -21.48 -6.55 6.91
C GLU A 1023 -21.67 -6.64 5.39
N SER A 1024 -22.89 -6.36 4.91
CA SER A 1024 -23.30 -6.49 3.51
C SER A 1024 -24.20 -5.31 3.09
N PRO A 1025 -23.64 -4.11 2.91
CA PRO A 1025 -24.42 -2.93 2.51
C PRO A 1025 -25.04 -3.09 1.11
N LEU A 1026 -26.31 -2.69 0.97
CA LEU A 1026 -26.94 -2.49 -0.33
C LEU A 1026 -26.56 -1.10 -0.85
N THR A 1027 -25.55 -1.06 -1.72
CA THR A 1027 -24.93 0.17 -2.23
C THR A 1027 -25.58 0.67 -3.52
N LEU A 1028 -25.28 1.92 -3.87
CA LEU A 1028 -25.67 2.54 -5.14
C LEU A 1028 -25.08 1.77 -6.32
N ALA A 1029 -23.83 1.29 -6.20
CA ALA A 1029 -23.20 0.45 -7.21
C ALA A 1029 -23.95 -0.88 -7.41
N ASP A 1030 -24.42 -1.53 -6.33
CA ASP A 1030 -25.26 -2.74 -6.45
C ASP A 1030 -26.56 -2.44 -7.21
N LEU A 1031 -27.23 -1.33 -6.88
CA LEU A 1031 -28.48 -0.90 -7.52
C LEU A 1031 -28.29 -0.50 -8.99
N ALA A 1032 -27.19 0.19 -9.31
CA ALA A 1032 -26.83 0.58 -10.67
C ALA A 1032 -26.62 -0.61 -11.61
N GLY A 1033 -26.14 -1.74 -11.07
CA GLY A 1033 -25.95 -2.99 -11.80
C GLY A 1033 -27.25 -3.77 -12.08
N LEU A 1034 -28.38 -3.39 -11.46
CA LEU A 1034 -29.63 -4.12 -11.63
C LEU A 1034 -30.27 -3.85 -12.99
N ARG A 1035 -30.93 -4.88 -13.53
CA ARG A 1035 -31.82 -4.78 -14.69
C ARG A 1035 -33.10 -5.56 -14.39
N LEU A 1036 -34.17 -4.83 -14.14
CA LEU A 1036 -35.46 -5.33 -13.69
C LEU A 1036 -36.49 -5.04 -14.79
N ALA A 1037 -37.01 -6.09 -15.42
CA ALA A 1037 -38.11 -5.94 -16.37
C ALA A 1037 -39.43 -5.64 -15.63
N GLU A 1038 -40.34 -4.90 -16.29
CA GLU A 1038 -41.73 -4.70 -15.86
C GLU A 1038 -41.92 -4.01 -14.48
N ARG A 1039 -40.97 -3.16 -14.05
CA ARG A 1039 -41.16 -2.38 -12.80
C ARG A 1039 -41.87 -1.06 -13.07
N GLN A 1040 -42.95 -0.80 -12.33
CA GLN A 1040 -43.82 0.35 -12.55
C GLN A 1040 -43.50 1.52 -11.63
N LEU A 1041 -43.41 1.30 -10.31
CA LEU A 1041 -43.32 2.39 -9.35
C LEU A 1041 -42.39 2.08 -8.16
N ALA A 1042 -41.42 2.95 -7.91
CA ALA A 1042 -40.64 2.96 -6.68
C ALA A 1042 -40.90 4.24 -5.89
N VAL A 1043 -41.34 4.13 -4.64
CA VAL A 1043 -41.50 5.24 -3.69
C VAL A 1043 -40.41 5.13 -2.64
N LEU A 1044 -39.47 6.06 -2.67
CA LEU A 1044 -38.31 6.10 -1.80
C LEU A 1044 -38.56 7.11 -0.67
N SER A 1045 -39.25 6.68 0.38
CA SER A 1045 -39.37 7.42 1.64
C SER A 1045 -38.13 7.21 2.51
N ALA A 1046 -36.98 7.55 1.91
CA ALA A 1046 -35.68 7.53 2.56
C ALA A 1046 -35.04 8.91 2.41
N CYS A 1047 -34.31 9.34 3.43
CA CYS A 1047 -33.68 10.66 3.42
C CYS A 1047 -32.59 10.75 2.34
N SER A 1048 -32.43 11.91 1.70
CA SER A 1048 -31.30 12.20 0.78
C SER A 1048 -31.16 11.26 -0.43
N THR A 1049 -32.23 10.62 -0.90
CA THR A 1049 -32.19 9.68 -2.04
C THR A 1049 -31.85 10.34 -3.38
N PHE A 1050 -31.85 11.68 -3.43
CA PHE A 1050 -31.51 12.52 -4.58
C PHE A 1050 -30.31 13.44 -4.28
N GLN A 1051 -29.42 13.05 -3.36
CA GLN A 1051 -28.22 13.83 -3.05
C GLN A 1051 -27.15 13.63 -4.14
N ILE A 1052 -26.87 14.70 -4.90
CA ILE A 1052 -25.85 14.72 -5.94
C ILE A 1052 -24.49 15.05 -5.32
N THR A 1053 -23.41 14.47 -5.84
CA THR A 1053 -22.05 14.83 -5.42
C THR A 1053 -21.51 15.95 -6.31
N PRO A 1054 -21.04 17.08 -5.76
CA PRO A 1054 -20.47 18.19 -6.52
C PRO A 1054 -19.49 17.79 -7.62
N ALA A 1055 -18.58 16.86 -7.32
CA ALA A 1055 -17.53 16.46 -8.24
C ALA A 1055 -18.02 15.55 -9.39
N LEU A 1056 -19.21 14.95 -9.25
CA LEU A 1056 -19.80 14.01 -10.21
C LEU A 1056 -21.24 14.42 -10.55
N ALA A 1057 -21.49 15.72 -10.60
CA ALA A 1057 -22.86 16.23 -10.70
C ALA A 1057 -23.55 15.81 -12.00
N ASP A 1058 -22.78 15.69 -13.09
CA ASP A 1058 -23.26 15.22 -14.40
C ASP A 1058 -23.56 13.72 -14.46
N GLU A 1059 -23.15 12.96 -13.45
CA GLU A 1059 -23.42 11.52 -13.36
C GLU A 1059 -24.70 11.21 -12.60
N ALA A 1060 -25.32 12.21 -11.96
CA ALA A 1060 -26.57 12.08 -11.20
C ALA A 1060 -26.60 10.86 -10.25
N LEU A 1061 -25.47 10.58 -9.59
CA LEU A 1061 -25.26 9.41 -8.74
C LEU A 1061 -26.07 9.50 -7.44
N HIS A 1062 -27.34 9.12 -7.49
CA HIS A 1062 -28.21 9.08 -6.32
C HIS A 1062 -29.22 7.92 -6.42
N VAL A 1063 -29.73 7.46 -5.27
CA VAL A 1063 -30.57 6.26 -5.17
C VAL A 1063 -31.80 6.32 -6.09
N THR A 1064 -32.45 7.48 -6.19
CA THR A 1064 -33.61 7.67 -7.09
C THR A 1064 -33.26 7.41 -8.56
N ALA A 1065 -32.09 7.84 -9.04
CA ALA A 1065 -31.64 7.56 -10.40
C ALA A 1065 -31.32 6.08 -10.59
N ALA A 1066 -30.67 5.45 -9.61
CA ALA A 1066 -30.37 4.03 -9.66
C ALA A 1066 -31.63 3.16 -9.78
N PHE A 1067 -32.72 3.49 -9.08
CA PHE A 1067 -34.01 2.79 -9.26
C PHE A 1067 -34.61 3.00 -10.66
N GLN A 1068 -34.56 4.21 -11.20
CA GLN A 1068 -35.05 4.46 -12.57
C GLN A 1068 -34.27 3.61 -13.58
N GLN A 1069 -32.95 3.60 -13.45
CA GLN A 1069 -32.07 2.85 -14.33
C GLN A 1069 -32.14 1.34 -14.13
N ALA A 1070 -32.42 0.90 -12.90
CA ALA A 1070 -32.70 -0.49 -12.61
C ALA A 1070 -33.94 -1.00 -13.35
N GLY A 1071 -34.83 -0.11 -13.83
CA GLY A 1071 -35.99 -0.50 -14.64
C GLY A 1071 -37.34 -0.02 -14.12
N PHE A 1072 -37.39 0.91 -13.16
CA PHE A 1072 -38.65 1.49 -12.69
C PHE A 1072 -39.13 2.64 -13.57
N ARG A 1073 -40.36 2.52 -14.09
CA ARG A 1073 -41.01 3.52 -14.95
C ARG A 1073 -41.24 4.86 -14.26
N HIS A 1074 -41.66 4.81 -13.00
CA HIS A 1074 -41.84 5.96 -12.13
C HIS A 1074 -41.07 5.77 -10.83
N VAL A 1075 -40.36 6.81 -10.40
CA VAL A 1075 -39.69 6.85 -9.10
C VAL A 1075 -40.05 8.15 -8.40
N VAL A 1076 -40.50 8.04 -7.15
CA VAL A 1076 -40.69 9.17 -6.24
C VAL A 1076 -39.57 9.12 -5.21
N GLY A 1077 -38.88 10.24 -5.02
CA GLY A 1077 -37.80 10.35 -4.02
C GLY A 1077 -37.76 11.73 -3.39
N ALA A 1078 -36.89 11.88 -2.39
CA ALA A 1078 -36.70 13.14 -1.68
C ALA A 1078 -35.30 13.76 -1.92
N MET A 1079 -35.29 15.05 -2.25
CA MET A 1079 -34.08 15.87 -2.44
C MET A 1079 -33.29 16.15 -1.16
N TRP A 1080 -33.91 15.98 0.00
CA TRP A 1080 -33.30 16.14 1.32
C TRP A 1080 -34.11 15.41 2.39
N PRO A 1081 -33.59 15.23 3.61
CA PRO A 1081 -34.31 14.60 4.71
C PRO A 1081 -35.64 15.30 4.99
N VAL A 1082 -36.72 14.51 5.12
CA VAL A 1082 -38.09 15.01 5.35
C VAL A 1082 -38.55 14.55 6.73
N GLY A 1083 -39.27 15.41 7.45
CA GLY A 1083 -39.85 15.03 8.75
C GLY A 1083 -40.92 13.95 8.61
N ASP A 1084 -41.00 13.05 9.60
CA ASP A 1084 -41.94 11.92 9.66
C ASP A 1084 -43.40 12.31 9.35
N ASP A 1085 -43.84 13.47 9.83
CA ASP A 1085 -45.20 13.98 9.64
C ASP A 1085 -45.49 14.32 8.17
N VAL A 1086 -44.53 14.95 7.50
CA VAL A 1086 -44.61 15.30 6.09
C VAL A 1086 -44.51 14.04 5.22
N ALA A 1087 -43.57 13.14 5.50
CA ALA A 1087 -43.41 11.90 4.73
C ALA A 1087 -44.68 11.05 4.79
N THR A 1088 -45.25 10.86 5.98
CA THR A 1088 -46.52 10.12 6.16
C THR A 1088 -47.66 10.79 5.39
N ALA A 1089 -47.79 12.13 5.45
CA ALA A 1089 -48.85 12.85 4.76
C ALA A 1089 -48.73 12.77 3.23
N VAL A 1090 -47.50 12.83 2.68
CA VAL A 1090 -47.27 12.64 1.24
C VAL A 1090 -47.66 11.23 0.83
N SER A 1091 -47.18 10.20 1.54
CA SER A 1091 -47.48 8.80 1.23
C SER A 1091 -48.99 8.51 1.28
N ASP A 1092 -49.71 9.01 2.29
CA ASP A 1092 -51.17 8.86 2.39
C ASP A 1092 -51.90 9.52 1.21
N MET A 1093 -51.63 10.80 0.94
CA MET A 1093 -52.25 11.54 -0.18
C MET A 1093 -51.91 10.93 -1.55
N PHE A 1094 -50.67 10.45 -1.70
CA PHE A 1094 -50.18 9.87 -2.94
C PHE A 1094 -50.90 8.57 -3.25
N TYR A 1095 -50.91 7.61 -2.32
CA TYR A 1095 -51.58 6.33 -2.51
C TYR A 1095 -53.11 6.44 -2.55
N ASP A 1096 -53.71 7.40 -1.82
CA ASP A 1096 -55.14 7.72 -1.95
C ASP A 1096 -55.49 8.11 -3.39
N ARG A 1097 -54.66 8.97 -4.00
CA ARG A 1097 -54.85 9.41 -5.38
C ARG A 1097 -54.63 8.29 -6.39
N LEU A 1098 -53.62 7.44 -6.20
CA LEU A 1098 -53.33 6.30 -7.09
C LEU A 1098 -54.45 5.25 -7.09
N THR A 1099 -55.09 5.02 -5.95
CA THR A 1099 -56.10 3.95 -5.79
C THR A 1099 -57.54 4.45 -5.88
N GLY A 1100 -57.76 5.76 -5.95
CA GLY A 1100 -59.09 6.37 -5.88
C GLY A 1100 -59.76 6.07 -4.54
N SER A 1101 -59.06 6.31 -3.43
CA SER A 1101 -59.49 5.95 -2.08
C SER A 1101 -59.72 4.44 -1.89
N ALA A 1102 -58.74 3.64 -2.32
CA ALA A 1102 -58.75 2.17 -2.27
C ALA A 1102 -59.88 1.51 -3.09
N ALA A 1103 -60.44 2.22 -4.09
CA ALA A 1103 -61.48 1.69 -4.98
C ALA A 1103 -60.91 0.76 -6.06
N HIS A 1104 -59.64 0.93 -6.43
CA HIS A 1104 -58.96 0.16 -7.48
C HIS A 1104 -57.53 -0.20 -7.05
N GLU A 1105 -56.90 -1.12 -7.79
CA GLU A 1105 -55.45 -1.33 -7.71
C GLU A 1105 -54.72 -0.02 -8.08
N PRO A 1106 -53.48 0.21 -7.58
CA PRO A 1106 -52.74 1.44 -7.82
C PRO A 1106 -52.61 1.77 -9.32
N GLN A 1107 -53.04 2.95 -9.75
CA GLN A 1107 -52.85 3.39 -11.13
C GLN A 1107 -51.51 4.13 -11.25
N THR A 1108 -50.43 3.40 -11.47
CA THR A 1108 -49.06 3.93 -11.39
C THR A 1108 -48.77 5.11 -12.34
N ASP A 1109 -49.43 5.20 -13.49
CA ASP A 1109 -49.38 6.37 -14.40
C ASP A 1109 -49.86 7.69 -13.76
N LEU A 1110 -50.63 7.63 -12.67
CA LEU A 1110 -51.07 8.80 -11.90
C LEU A 1110 -50.01 9.29 -10.91
N ALA A 1111 -48.81 8.70 -10.85
CA ALA A 1111 -47.76 9.07 -9.90
C ALA A 1111 -47.39 10.57 -9.95
N ALA A 1112 -47.11 11.12 -11.13
CA ALA A 1112 -46.74 12.55 -11.23
C ALA A 1112 -47.89 13.50 -10.82
N PRO A 1113 -49.15 13.32 -11.30
CA PRO A 1113 -50.30 14.07 -10.78
C PRO A 1113 -50.51 13.92 -9.27
N ALA A 1114 -50.41 12.69 -8.74
CA ALA A 1114 -50.59 12.41 -7.31
C ALA A 1114 -49.56 13.16 -6.44
N LEU A 1115 -48.30 13.15 -6.88
CA LEU A 1115 -47.26 13.89 -6.17
C LEU A 1115 -47.48 15.40 -6.27
N HIS A 1116 -47.86 15.91 -7.44
CA HIS A 1116 -48.17 17.32 -7.63
C HIS A 1116 -49.30 17.80 -6.71
N ASP A 1117 -50.37 17.01 -6.56
CA ASP A 1117 -51.50 17.30 -5.67
C ASP A 1117 -51.05 17.32 -4.19
N ALA A 1118 -50.24 16.33 -3.78
CA ALA A 1118 -49.69 16.23 -2.43
C ALA A 1118 -48.80 17.42 -2.08
N VAL A 1119 -47.81 17.72 -2.92
CA VAL A 1119 -46.89 18.84 -2.76
C VAL A 1119 -47.63 20.19 -2.78
N SER A 1120 -48.60 20.36 -3.67
CA SER A 1120 -49.42 21.58 -3.73
C SER A 1120 -50.25 21.79 -2.47
N SER A 1121 -50.75 20.71 -1.86
CA SER A 1121 -51.48 20.78 -0.59
C SER A 1121 -50.55 21.17 0.56
N LEU A 1122 -49.38 20.56 0.65
CA LEU A 1122 -48.38 20.91 1.67
C LEU A 1122 -47.88 22.34 1.50
N ARG A 1123 -47.70 22.84 0.28
CA ARG A 1123 -47.34 24.25 0.01
C ARG A 1123 -48.38 25.22 0.57
N ARG A 1124 -49.68 24.90 0.45
CA ARG A 1124 -50.76 25.73 1.04
C ARG A 1124 -50.68 25.76 2.56
N GLN A 1125 -50.31 24.65 3.19
CA GLN A 1125 -50.16 24.55 4.65
C GLN A 1125 -48.88 25.21 5.18
N TYR A 1126 -47.76 25.06 4.47
CA TYR A 1126 -46.41 25.44 4.91
C TYR A 1126 -45.75 26.48 3.98
N ARG A 1127 -46.52 27.47 3.51
CA ARG A 1127 -46.06 28.47 2.52
C ARG A 1127 -44.73 29.14 2.88
N ALA A 1128 -44.52 29.46 4.16
CA ALA A 1128 -43.30 30.12 4.64
C ALA A 1128 -42.09 29.18 4.80
N ALA A 1129 -42.27 27.87 4.68
CA ALA A 1129 -41.23 26.87 4.91
C ALA A 1129 -41.11 25.90 3.71
N PRO A 1130 -40.51 26.31 2.59
CA PRO A 1130 -40.32 25.46 1.41
C PRO A 1130 -39.68 24.11 1.68
N THR A 1131 -38.76 24.01 2.65
CA THR A 1131 -38.12 22.71 2.95
C THR A 1131 -39.08 21.63 3.44
N LYS A 1132 -40.32 21.99 3.84
CA LYS A 1132 -41.38 21.03 4.21
C LYS A 1132 -42.21 20.51 3.05
N TRP A 1133 -42.17 21.13 1.87
CA TRP A 1133 -43.06 20.73 0.77
C TRP A 1133 -42.35 20.54 -0.57
N ALA A 1134 -41.20 21.18 -0.78
CA ALA A 1134 -40.45 21.14 -2.04
C ALA A 1134 -39.47 19.93 -2.13
N SER A 1135 -39.50 19.02 -1.17
CA SER A 1135 -38.51 17.94 -1.06
C SER A 1135 -38.76 16.79 -2.03
N PHE A 1136 -40.02 16.45 -2.29
CA PHE A 1136 -40.36 15.29 -3.09
C PHE A 1136 -40.40 15.60 -4.58
N VAL A 1137 -39.78 14.73 -5.37
CA VAL A 1137 -39.72 14.83 -6.82
C VAL A 1137 -40.17 13.52 -7.47
N HIS A 1138 -40.78 13.64 -8.65
CA HIS A 1138 -41.08 12.51 -9.52
C HIS A 1138 -40.02 12.44 -10.63
N LEU A 1139 -39.44 11.26 -10.82
CA LEU A 1139 -38.47 10.92 -11.86
C LEU A 1139 -39.06 9.82 -12.75
N GLY A 1140 -38.98 9.95 -14.08
CA GLY A 1140 -39.41 8.90 -15.02
C GLY A 1140 -40.51 9.30 -16.01
N ALA A 1141 -41.17 8.29 -16.60
CA ALA A 1141 -42.03 8.39 -17.78
C ALA A 1141 -43.28 9.23 -17.59
#